data_AF-A0A8D1UPH1-F1
#
_entry.id   AF-A0A8D1UPH1-F1
#
_cell.length_a   1.000
_cell.length_b   1.000
_cell.length_c   1.000
_cell.angle_alpha   90.00
_cell.angle_beta   90.00
_cell.angle_gamma   90.00
#
_symmetry.space_group_name_H-M   'P 1'
#
loop_
_entity.id
_entity.type
_entity.pdbx_description
1 polymer ?
#
loop_
_entity_poly.entity_id
_entity_poly.type
_entity_poly.pdbx_seq_one_letter_code
_entity_poly.pdbx_strand_id
1 'polypeptide(L)'
;MEGWKCGYSLRERSEQKPKEESGLKQEVNDLVKRKIAVDEENAFLRKEFSDLQKKFKDKSQEVKDSKECVQNKDEQNRLVIKNLKEENEKLSTHCADLVNDLEKLRKQEAHWRKEKCSIDAKIKAFEDNLIEARKEIEVSQSKYNALSLQLNNKQTELIQKDMDITLVRQELQELQNLYKQNSAHTAQQAELIQQLQVLNMDTQKVLRNQEDVHTAESISYQKLYNELHICFETTKASEAKLRQSVVQLQDQLFQKEQENVKLKEKLQESKGALCPLPQECDSDHSEQVSQQPSLSSLETLMVSQKSEIEYLQEKLKRANEKLSENRSTNRGSSEKSILTSAEGKHKEPPVKRSRSLSPKSSFTDSEELKKLRKAERKIENLEKALQLKSQENDELRDAHEKRKERLQMLQTNYRAVKEQLKQWEEGSGMMEIRKMKRADPQQLRQEDSDAVWNELAYFKRENQELIIQKMNLQEELDKLKVHMSVDKAKIQELNTFMAERREEQLLRYGEDDGVKKSTPERNWKEMSEQTLQKVIELENRLKSFEKRSRKLKEGNKKLIKENDFLKSLVKQQQEDAKTREKELEQLQKGSKDIEKDKTELQVRINELEIEVTSLRRKVAEASGLRNENEELMNSLEKLQGSANKAKSEMATTEIRSGSGQSSCKTTTTKVKFKAAKKKCSVDRYQTVLNHSIKVMSNVFENLSKDDWEDVSESSDSETQTMQNLGTIIVETSQKISPTEDRRDQKERDQTEDSQMQGKEIEQICPIGDGKTPKNYFHKNVKKPSYQKRNGNIQKSSHTAGPTRANREKWKNITAQKSNSNIILLRERIVSLQQQNSALLNAKKAAELSVKEYKEVNEKLLHQQQVSDQRFQTSRQTIKKLNLDLAGLRKEKEDLLKKLESSSEITSLAEEVAHVTVPRIQVTSLGPSRSVDLEMKQLQCKLKNATNELTKQSSNLKSLKFELLAKEEHIKEMHEKMSRMERDITMKRHLIEDLKFRQKVNLESNEGINEMLENLEKKVKTLTEECSNKKVSIDSLKQRLSVAVKEKSQYEQMYQRTKEELEKKDLRLTFLVSKINETESAMAEIETAASKHLQRFAMQSEQALEAAQKKLLLANEKVEEFTIFVKALVRELQNDVHSIRRQIRELKKMQKNKNACKTSTHKAQTLAASILNISQSDLEEIMDTEDEAEIERTKIDAENDKEWLLYIQKLLEGQLPFATYLLEAILEKINEKKRLVEGYFAIVKDIR
;
A
#
# COMPACT_ATOMS: atom_id res chain seq x y z
N MET A 1 54.56 196.00 17.00
CA MET A 1 55.48 197.15 16.87
C MET A 1 55.49 197.57 15.42
N GLU A 2 55.36 198.87 15.15
CA GLU A 2 55.68 199.55 13.87
C GLU A 2 55.10 199.00 12.54
N GLY A 3 55.10 199.74 11.43
CA GLY A 3 55.42 201.16 11.24
C GLY A 3 55.75 201.50 9.79
N TRP A 4 54.75 202.00 9.05
CA TRP A 4 54.90 202.82 7.82
C TRP A 4 55.69 202.27 6.62
N LYS A 5 54.95 201.78 5.60
CA LYS A 5 55.15 201.97 4.14
C LYS A 5 54.01 201.21 3.43
N CYS A 6 53.05 201.80 2.70
CA CYS A 6 53.18 202.72 1.55
C CYS A 6 54.20 202.17 0.54
N GLY A 7 53.88 201.73 -0.66
CA GLY A 7 52.72 201.83 -1.55
C GLY A 7 53.18 201.27 -2.91
N TYR A 8 52.42 201.40 -4.00
CA TYR A 8 52.82 200.93 -5.35
C TYR A 8 53.17 199.43 -5.50
N SER A 9 52.16 198.55 -5.58
CA SER A 9 52.24 197.30 -6.38
C SER A 9 50.83 196.74 -6.64
N LEU A 10 50.09 197.37 -7.55
CA LEU A 10 48.63 197.15 -7.69
C LEU A 10 48.16 197.07 -9.15
N ARG A 11 49.00 196.52 -10.06
CA ARG A 11 48.71 196.51 -11.51
C ARG A 11 49.11 195.27 -12.33
N GLU A 12 49.93 194.34 -11.80
CA GLU A 12 50.49 193.22 -12.60
C GLU A 12 50.17 191.82 -12.02
N ARG A 13 48.93 191.58 -11.56
CA ARG A 13 48.51 190.23 -11.11
C ARG A 13 47.05 189.88 -11.43
N SER A 14 46.53 190.41 -12.53
CA SER A 14 45.11 190.33 -12.91
C SER A 14 44.76 189.26 -13.96
N GLU A 15 45.72 188.72 -14.72
CA GLU A 15 45.41 188.00 -15.98
C GLU A 15 45.58 186.47 -15.95
N GLN A 16 46.06 185.87 -14.85
CA GLN A 16 46.48 184.46 -14.84
C GLN A 16 45.54 183.49 -14.10
N LYS A 17 44.43 183.96 -13.52
CA LYS A 17 43.43 183.11 -12.84
C LYS A 17 42.43 182.32 -13.71
N PRO A 18 42.03 182.72 -14.94
CA PRO A 18 40.83 182.15 -15.57
C PRO A 18 41.03 180.81 -16.30
N LYS A 19 42.21 180.17 -16.21
CA LYS A 19 42.51 178.91 -16.94
C LYS A 19 42.61 177.65 -16.08
N GLU A 20 42.73 177.75 -14.76
CA GLU A 20 42.81 176.57 -13.88
C GLU A 20 41.43 176.09 -13.41
N GLU A 21 40.47 177.00 -13.18
CA GLU A 21 39.13 176.63 -12.69
C GLU A 21 38.30 175.78 -13.67
N SER A 22 38.51 175.93 -14.98
CA SER A 22 37.71 175.22 -16.00
C SER A 22 38.06 173.73 -16.07
N GLY A 23 39.35 173.40 -16.02
CA GLY A 23 39.82 172.00 -15.99
C GLY A 23 39.28 171.26 -14.76
N LEU A 24 39.44 171.85 -13.57
CA LEU A 24 38.94 171.30 -12.31
C LEU A 24 37.42 171.06 -12.33
N LYS A 25 36.64 172.00 -12.88
CA LYS A 25 35.17 171.86 -12.99
C LYS A 25 34.75 170.73 -13.93
N GLN A 26 35.48 170.47 -15.00
CA GLN A 26 35.19 169.38 -15.93
C GLN A 26 35.61 168.01 -15.34
N GLU A 27 36.80 167.92 -14.76
CA GLU A 27 37.29 166.69 -14.11
C GLU A 27 36.39 166.25 -12.95
N VAL A 28 35.92 167.19 -12.12
CA VAL A 28 34.94 166.92 -11.05
C VAL A 28 33.61 166.41 -11.61
N ASN A 29 33.12 166.94 -12.73
CA ASN A 29 31.88 166.48 -13.35
C ASN A 29 31.99 165.03 -13.88
N ASP A 30 33.11 164.70 -14.53
CA ASP A 30 33.35 163.34 -15.03
C ASP A 30 33.72 162.35 -13.90
N LEU A 31 34.20 162.83 -12.75
CA LEU A 31 34.28 162.06 -11.50
C LEU A 31 32.88 161.79 -10.91
N VAL A 32 32.00 162.79 -10.88
CA VAL A 32 30.61 162.63 -10.40
C VAL A 32 29.82 161.64 -11.27
N LYS A 33 29.94 161.69 -12.60
CA LYS A 33 29.31 160.70 -13.49
C LYS A 33 29.82 159.28 -13.24
N ARG A 34 31.14 159.10 -13.12
CA ARG A 34 31.73 157.80 -12.75
C ARG A 34 31.25 157.32 -11.39
N LYS A 35 31.15 158.22 -10.41
CA LYS A 35 30.60 157.90 -9.09
C LYS A 35 29.14 157.43 -9.19
N ILE A 36 28.28 158.13 -9.93
CA ILE A 36 26.87 157.74 -10.09
C ILE A 36 26.76 156.36 -10.74
N ALA A 37 27.52 156.10 -11.83
CA ALA A 37 27.54 154.78 -12.47
C ALA A 37 28.02 153.67 -11.51
N VAL A 38 29.04 153.94 -10.69
CA VAL A 38 29.54 153.00 -9.67
C VAL A 38 28.55 152.84 -8.51
N ASP A 39 27.81 153.88 -8.10
CA ASP A 39 26.78 153.81 -7.08
C ASP A 39 25.54 153.03 -7.58
N GLU A 40 25.18 153.18 -8.87
CA GLU A 40 24.14 152.40 -9.56
C GLU A 40 24.55 150.92 -9.74
N GLU A 41 25.79 150.65 -10.14
CA GLU A 41 26.35 149.30 -10.20
C GLU A 41 26.39 148.66 -8.80
N ASN A 42 26.81 149.40 -7.78
CA ASN A 42 26.74 148.95 -6.39
C ASN A 42 25.30 148.69 -5.92
N ALA A 43 24.33 149.50 -6.33
CA ALA A 43 22.92 149.27 -6.01
C ALA A 43 22.37 148.02 -6.70
N PHE A 44 22.74 147.78 -7.96
CA PHE A 44 22.41 146.56 -8.70
C PHE A 44 23.05 145.32 -8.05
N LEU A 45 24.36 145.35 -7.78
CA LEU A 45 25.08 144.26 -7.12
C LEU A 45 24.55 143.99 -5.70
N ARG A 46 24.16 145.02 -4.93
CA ARG A 46 23.49 144.85 -3.63
C ARG A 46 22.13 144.18 -3.77
N LYS A 47 21.37 144.48 -4.83
CA LYS A 47 20.09 143.84 -5.13
C LYS A 47 20.30 142.37 -5.53
N GLU A 48 21.20 142.08 -6.47
CA GLU A 48 21.52 140.70 -6.85
C GLU A 48 22.08 139.89 -5.68
N PHE A 49 22.94 140.47 -4.84
CA PHE A 49 23.42 139.82 -3.63
C PHE A 49 22.28 139.53 -2.63
N SER A 50 21.29 140.42 -2.53
CA SER A 50 20.09 140.20 -1.70
C SER A 50 19.20 139.09 -2.27
N ASP A 51 18.98 139.07 -3.59
CA ASP A 51 18.20 138.05 -4.29
C ASP A 51 18.91 136.67 -4.27
N LEU A 52 20.24 136.64 -4.36
CA LEU A 52 21.06 135.44 -4.19
C LEU A 52 21.07 134.96 -2.73
N GLN A 53 21.18 135.86 -1.75
CA GLN A 53 21.10 135.51 -0.34
C GLN A 53 19.70 134.99 0.03
N LYS A 54 18.64 135.50 -0.60
CA LYS A 54 17.29 134.96 -0.49
C LYS A 54 17.21 133.56 -1.12
N LYS A 55 17.60 133.39 -2.38
CA LYS A 55 17.65 132.08 -3.06
C LYS A 55 18.49 131.04 -2.31
N PHE A 56 19.55 131.46 -1.62
CA PHE A 56 20.37 130.60 -0.77
C PHE A 56 19.63 130.18 0.50
N LYS A 57 18.91 131.10 1.17
CA LYS A 57 18.05 130.75 2.31
C LYS A 57 16.92 129.81 1.90
N ASP A 58 16.23 130.12 0.80
CA ASP A 58 15.13 129.32 0.26
C ASP A 58 15.60 127.89 -0.06
N LYS A 59 16.73 127.73 -0.78
CA LYS A 59 17.34 126.41 -1.05
C LYS A 59 17.88 125.72 0.21
N SER A 60 18.42 126.46 1.18
CA SER A 60 18.89 125.88 2.45
C SER A 60 17.74 125.31 3.27
N GLN A 61 16.56 125.94 3.19
CA GLN A 61 15.33 125.44 3.79
C GLN A 61 14.77 124.23 3.01
N GLU A 62 14.73 124.28 1.68
CA GLU A 62 14.35 123.13 0.82
C GLU A 62 15.23 121.89 1.06
N VAL A 63 16.55 122.07 1.21
CA VAL A 63 17.50 121.00 1.54
C VAL A 63 17.29 120.47 2.97
N LYS A 64 16.85 121.31 3.91
CA LYS A 64 16.51 120.90 5.27
C LYS A 64 15.22 120.07 5.29
N ASP A 65 14.17 120.55 4.63
CA ASP A 65 12.84 119.92 4.62
C ASP A 65 12.85 118.60 3.83
N SER A 66 13.60 118.53 2.73
CA SER A 66 13.83 117.29 2.00
C SER A 66 14.67 116.28 2.80
N LYS A 67 15.68 116.74 3.55
CA LYS A 67 16.44 115.88 4.48
C LYS A 67 15.56 115.34 5.60
N GLU A 68 14.69 116.16 6.19
CA GLU A 68 13.75 115.74 7.23
C GLU A 68 12.71 114.75 6.66
N CYS A 69 12.21 114.97 5.43
CA CYS A 69 11.34 114.03 4.71
C CYS A 69 12.01 112.68 4.44
N VAL A 70 13.29 112.65 4.04
CA VAL A 70 14.06 111.41 3.90
C VAL A 70 14.28 110.73 5.24
N GLN A 71 14.68 111.48 6.28
CA GLN A 71 14.94 110.93 7.60
C GLN A 71 13.68 110.32 8.25
N ASN A 72 12.52 110.96 8.09
CA ASN A 72 11.23 110.41 8.53
C ASN A 72 10.84 109.14 7.74
N LYS A 73 11.12 109.08 6.44
CA LYS A 73 10.92 107.86 5.63
C LYS A 73 11.86 106.73 6.03
N ASP A 74 13.12 107.03 6.34
CA ASP A 74 14.08 106.02 6.82
C ASP A 74 13.70 105.49 8.21
N GLU A 75 13.19 106.33 9.11
CA GLU A 75 12.67 105.88 10.40
C GLU A 75 11.41 105.02 10.25
N GLN A 76 10.50 105.39 9.33
CA GLN A 76 9.34 104.57 8.99
C GLN A 76 9.73 103.24 8.32
N ASN A 77 10.75 103.23 7.46
CA ASN A 77 11.32 102.02 6.88
C ASN A 77 11.96 101.12 7.96
N ARG A 78 12.68 101.70 8.93
CA ARG A 78 13.23 100.97 10.10
C ARG A 78 12.13 100.30 10.91
N LEU A 79 11.02 100.99 11.17
CA LEU A 79 9.85 100.43 11.86
C LEU A 79 9.20 99.29 11.07
N VAL A 80 9.02 99.44 9.76
CA VAL A 80 8.49 98.37 8.89
C VAL A 80 9.44 97.16 8.88
N ILE A 81 10.75 97.36 8.73
CA ILE A 81 11.75 96.28 8.78
C ILE A 81 11.77 95.59 10.15
N LYS A 82 11.59 96.32 11.25
CA LYS A 82 11.48 95.74 12.60
C LYS A 82 10.25 94.86 12.74
N ASN A 83 9.08 95.37 12.31
CA ASN A 83 7.83 94.60 12.33
C ASN A 83 7.93 93.34 11.46
N LEU A 84 8.52 93.43 10.26
CA LEU A 84 8.73 92.27 9.38
C LEU A 84 9.71 91.25 9.98
N LYS A 85 10.72 91.67 10.75
CA LYS A 85 11.58 90.75 11.51
C LYS A 85 10.82 90.06 12.63
N GLU A 86 10.04 90.80 13.41
CA GLU A 86 9.23 90.22 14.50
C GLU A 86 8.18 89.22 13.97
N GLU A 87 7.55 89.49 12.82
CA GLU A 87 6.67 88.52 12.15
C GLU A 87 7.45 87.32 11.58
N ASN A 88 8.65 87.53 11.03
CA ASN A 88 9.49 86.42 10.56
C ASN A 88 9.99 85.53 11.70
N GLU A 89 10.24 86.07 12.89
CA GLU A 89 10.57 85.29 14.10
C GLU A 89 9.35 84.50 14.62
N LYS A 90 8.14 85.08 14.58
CA LYS A 90 6.88 84.36 14.88
C LYS A 90 6.60 83.24 13.87
N LEU A 91 6.83 83.49 12.57
CA LEU A 91 6.73 82.47 11.53
C LEU A 91 7.80 81.38 11.69
N SER A 92 9.04 81.74 12.00
CA SER A 92 10.12 80.77 12.23
C SER A 92 9.87 79.87 13.43
N THR A 93 9.34 80.43 14.53
CA THR A 93 8.95 79.64 15.72
C THR A 93 7.74 78.75 15.43
N HIS A 94 6.72 79.27 14.75
CA HIS A 94 5.57 78.45 14.33
C HIS A 94 5.96 77.30 13.38
N CYS A 95 6.87 77.54 12.44
CA CYS A 95 7.45 76.50 11.58
C CYS A 95 8.24 75.46 12.38
N ALA A 96 9.00 75.87 13.41
CA ALA A 96 9.70 74.93 14.29
C ALA A 96 8.72 74.05 15.10
N ASP A 97 7.63 74.62 15.61
CA ASP A 97 6.57 73.86 16.29
C ASP A 97 5.86 72.87 15.35
N LEU A 98 5.54 73.29 14.12
CA LEU A 98 4.99 72.41 13.08
C LEU A 98 5.93 71.26 12.72
N VAL A 99 7.24 71.52 12.62
CA VAL A 99 8.26 70.47 12.38
C VAL A 99 8.34 69.50 13.57
N ASN A 100 8.32 70.01 14.81
CA ASN A 100 8.30 69.19 16.02
C ASN A 100 7.06 68.28 16.08
N ASP A 101 5.88 68.79 15.74
CA ASP A 101 4.64 68.00 15.71
C ASP A 101 4.61 66.98 14.57
N LEU A 102 5.13 67.33 13.38
CA LEU A 102 5.36 66.36 12.31
C LEU A 102 6.35 65.25 12.71
N GLU A 103 7.37 65.56 13.52
CA GLU A 103 8.30 64.54 14.02
C GLU A 103 7.66 63.63 15.09
N LYS A 104 6.80 64.18 15.96
CA LYS A 104 5.98 63.38 16.90
C LYS A 104 5.04 62.43 16.14
N LEU A 105 4.36 62.93 15.10
CA LEU A 105 3.48 62.13 14.25
C LEU A 105 4.26 61.03 13.51
N ARG A 106 5.43 61.32 12.93
CA ARG A 106 6.30 60.30 12.32
C ARG A 106 6.75 59.22 13.31
N LYS A 107 7.05 59.58 14.57
CA LYS A 107 7.41 58.62 15.63
C LYS A 107 6.23 57.72 16.01
N GLN A 108 5.01 58.27 16.08
CA GLN A 108 3.78 57.47 16.28
C GLN A 108 3.49 56.57 15.06
N GLU A 109 3.63 57.09 13.85
CA GLU A 109 3.42 56.30 12.61
C GLU A 109 4.43 55.13 12.51
N ALA A 110 5.69 55.36 12.88
CA ALA A 110 6.70 54.31 12.96
C ALA A 110 6.39 53.25 14.04
N HIS A 111 5.80 53.65 15.17
CA HIS A 111 5.29 52.72 16.20
C HIS A 111 4.18 51.85 15.65
N TRP A 112 3.14 52.47 15.08
CA TRP A 112 2.00 51.75 14.48
C TRP A 112 2.42 50.84 13.32
N ARG A 113 3.39 51.25 12.49
CA ARG A 113 3.97 50.36 11.46
C ARG A 113 4.68 49.15 12.08
N LYS A 114 5.45 49.33 13.16
CA LYS A 114 6.14 48.22 13.85
C LYS A 114 5.16 47.26 14.53
N GLU A 115 4.12 47.79 15.18
CA GLU A 115 3.05 46.97 15.77
C GLU A 115 2.26 46.22 14.70
N LYS A 116 1.89 46.89 13.60
CA LYS A 116 1.23 46.24 12.46
C LYS A 116 2.09 45.08 11.94
N CYS A 117 3.38 45.30 11.64
CA CYS A 117 4.25 44.21 11.21
C CYS A 117 4.38 43.07 12.24
N SER A 118 4.31 43.36 13.55
CA SER A 118 4.27 42.33 14.59
C SER A 118 2.92 41.60 14.70
N ILE A 119 1.82 42.22 14.26
CA ILE A 119 0.48 41.61 14.20
C ILE A 119 0.35 40.79 12.92
N ASP A 120 0.73 41.34 11.77
CA ASP A 120 0.77 40.64 10.47
C ASP A 120 1.64 39.36 10.57
N ALA A 121 2.80 39.42 11.25
CA ALA A 121 3.64 38.25 11.49
C ALA A 121 2.99 37.19 12.41
N LYS A 122 2.16 37.60 13.38
CA LYS A 122 1.38 36.67 14.22
C LYS A 122 0.22 36.07 13.46
N ILE A 123 -0.50 36.86 12.67
CA ILE A 123 -1.59 36.41 11.78
C ILE A 123 -1.03 35.34 10.85
N LYS A 124 0.08 35.63 10.16
CA LYS A 124 0.72 34.64 9.28
C LYS A 124 1.12 33.36 10.00
N ALA A 125 1.69 33.46 11.21
CA ALA A 125 1.99 32.26 12.00
C ALA A 125 0.74 31.46 12.39
N PHE A 126 -0.41 32.11 12.65
CA PHE A 126 -1.68 31.42 12.87
C PHE A 126 -2.27 30.83 11.59
N GLU A 127 -2.09 31.48 10.43
CA GLU A 127 -2.47 30.94 9.11
C GLU A 127 -1.64 29.69 8.77
N ASP A 128 -0.32 29.75 8.94
CA ASP A 128 0.60 28.61 8.73
C ASP A 128 0.22 27.44 9.66
N ASN A 129 -0.03 27.71 10.95
CA ASN A 129 -0.51 26.69 11.92
C ASN A 129 -1.89 26.11 11.53
N LEU A 130 -2.83 26.92 11.03
CA LEU A 130 -4.14 26.44 10.55
C LEU A 130 -4.02 25.58 9.29
N ILE A 131 -3.07 25.90 8.41
CA ILE A 131 -2.75 25.10 7.22
C ILE A 131 -2.11 23.77 7.63
N GLU A 132 -1.21 23.76 8.62
CA GLU A 132 -0.63 22.53 9.17
C GLU A 132 -1.69 21.65 9.84
N ALA A 133 -2.52 22.20 10.72
CA ALA A 133 -3.63 21.48 11.36
C ALA A 133 -4.63 20.89 10.35
N ARG A 134 -4.94 21.61 9.26
CA ARG A 134 -5.78 21.08 8.16
C ARG A 134 -5.11 19.89 7.47
N LYS A 135 -3.79 19.94 7.21
CA LYS A 135 -3.03 18.81 6.64
C LYS A 135 -3.01 17.61 7.60
N GLU A 136 -2.85 17.83 8.91
CA GLU A 136 -2.92 16.74 9.90
C GLU A 136 -4.30 16.07 9.96
N ILE A 137 -5.37 16.87 9.85
CA ILE A 137 -6.76 16.36 9.75
C ILE A 137 -6.94 15.55 8.46
N GLU A 138 -6.50 16.05 7.31
CA GLU A 138 -6.60 15.33 6.02
C GLU A 138 -5.77 14.03 6.01
N VAL A 139 -4.56 14.06 6.59
CA VAL A 139 -3.72 12.87 6.80
C VAL A 139 -4.38 11.89 7.79
N SER A 140 -5.15 12.36 8.75
CA SER A 140 -5.89 11.52 9.70
C SER A 140 -7.17 10.93 9.08
N GLN A 141 -7.87 11.70 8.25
CA GLN A 141 -9.07 11.28 7.53
C GLN A 141 -8.75 10.28 6.41
N SER A 142 -7.63 10.47 5.70
CA SER A 142 -7.12 9.47 4.74
C SER A 142 -6.68 8.17 5.41
N LYS A 143 -6.03 8.23 6.59
CA LYS A 143 -5.77 7.03 7.43
C LYS A 143 -7.07 6.35 7.88
N TYR A 144 -8.07 7.11 8.32
CA TYR A 144 -9.39 6.57 8.70
C TYR A 144 -10.07 5.88 7.51
N ASN A 145 -10.07 6.51 6.33
CA ASN A 145 -10.63 5.93 5.10
C ASN A 145 -9.88 4.65 4.69
N ALA A 146 -8.56 4.60 4.82
CA ALA A 146 -7.76 3.41 4.57
C ALA A 146 -8.06 2.27 5.56
N LEU A 147 -8.24 2.58 6.85
CA LEU A 147 -8.64 1.61 7.88
C LEU A 147 -10.08 1.12 7.66
N SER A 148 -11.00 2.00 7.27
CA SER A 148 -12.38 1.65 6.90
C SER A 148 -12.42 0.73 5.67
N LEU A 149 -11.59 0.99 4.66
CA LEU A 149 -11.44 0.11 3.50
C LEU A 149 -10.86 -1.26 3.89
N GLN A 150 -9.86 -1.30 4.77
CA GLN A 150 -9.31 -2.56 5.30
C GLN A 150 -10.35 -3.34 6.13
N LEU A 151 -11.17 -2.66 6.94
CA LEU A 151 -12.24 -3.26 7.72
C LEU A 151 -13.31 -3.86 6.81
N ASN A 152 -13.76 -3.13 5.78
CA ASN A 152 -14.70 -3.64 4.77
C ASN A 152 -14.12 -4.86 4.01
N ASN A 153 -12.84 -4.82 3.62
CA ASN A 153 -12.18 -5.96 2.98
C ASN A 153 -12.06 -7.18 3.93
N LYS A 154 -11.90 -6.96 5.24
CA LYS A 154 -11.91 -8.05 6.22
C LYS A 154 -13.32 -8.56 6.51
N GLN A 155 -14.34 -7.71 6.43
CA GLN A 155 -15.74 -8.14 6.52
C GLN A 155 -16.16 -8.99 5.32
N THR A 156 -15.73 -8.67 4.10
CA THR A 156 -16.01 -9.50 2.92
C THR A 156 -15.20 -10.81 2.91
N GLU A 157 -13.95 -10.79 3.39
CA GLU A 157 -13.17 -12.01 3.62
C GLU A 157 -13.83 -12.92 4.67
N LEU A 158 -14.36 -12.35 5.77
CA LEU A 158 -15.11 -13.10 6.78
C LEU A 158 -16.36 -13.75 6.19
N ILE A 159 -17.18 -12.98 5.45
CA ILE A 159 -18.39 -13.51 4.78
C ILE A 159 -18.04 -14.65 3.82
N GLN A 160 -16.96 -14.52 3.04
CA GLN A 160 -16.49 -15.63 2.19
C GLN A 160 -16.06 -16.85 3.03
N LYS A 161 -15.39 -16.65 4.17
CA LYS A 161 -15.00 -17.76 5.05
C LYS A 161 -16.20 -18.44 5.71
N ASP A 162 -17.24 -17.70 6.08
CA ASP A 162 -18.49 -18.28 6.56
C ASP A 162 -19.20 -19.08 5.46
N MET A 163 -19.20 -18.59 4.21
CA MET A 163 -19.69 -19.36 3.06
C MET A 163 -18.89 -20.65 2.86
N ASP A 164 -17.55 -20.58 2.84
CA ASP A 164 -16.67 -21.75 2.75
C ASP A 164 -16.98 -22.77 3.88
N ILE A 165 -17.17 -22.30 5.12
CA ILE A 165 -17.50 -23.12 6.28
C ILE A 165 -18.88 -23.77 6.14
N THR A 166 -19.89 -23.07 5.60
CA THR A 166 -21.21 -23.68 5.36
C THR A 166 -21.17 -24.76 4.28
N LEU A 167 -20.36 -24.58 3.23
CA LEU A 167 -20.17 -25.57 2.17
C LEU A 167 -19.44 -26.82 2.72
N VAL A 168 -18.34 -26.65 3.46
CA VAL A 168 -17.64 -27.78 4.10
C VAL A 168 -18.52 -28.52 5.12
N ARG A 169 -19.45 -27.82 5.79
CA ARG A 169 -20.47 -28.46 6.65
C ARG A 169 -21.48 -29.30 5.85
N GLN A 170 -21.87 -28.86 4.65
CA GLN A 170 -22.73 -29.63 3.74
C GLN A 170 -21.99 -30.87 3.21
N GLU A 171 -20.76 -30.71 2.70
CA GLU A 171 -19.91 -31.83 2.24
C GLU A 171 -19.70 -32.87 3.35
N LEU A 172 -19.42 -32.44 4.58
CA LEU A 172 -19.27 -33.34 5.73
C LEU A 172 -20.59 -34.06 6.06
N GLN A 173 -21.74 -33.39 5.93
CA GLN A 173 -23.04 -34.01 6.15
C GLN A 173 -23.39 -35.04 5.06
N GLU A 174 -23.03 -34.77 3.80
CA GLU A 174 -23.15 -35.71 2.68
C GLU A 174 -22.23 -36.91 2.85
N LEU A 175 -20.96 -36.70 3.19
CA LEU A 175 -20.01 -37.78 3.52
C LEU A 175 -20.48 -38.64 4.70
N GLN A 176 -21.08 -38.03 5.74
CA GLN A 176 -21.67 -38.78 6.85
C GLN A 176 -22.87 -39.63 6.39
N ASN A 177 -23.66 -39.14 5.43
CA ASN A 177 -24.81 -39.88 4.90
C ASN A 177 -24.38 -41.01 3.95
N LEU A 178 -23.37 -40.78 3.10
CA LEU A 178 -22.72 -41.82 2.29
C LEU A 178 -22.06 -42.90 3.17
N TYR A 179 -21.43 -42.51 4.28
CA TYR A 179 -20.88 -43.47 5.25
C TYR A 179 -21.98 -44.34 5.89
N LYS A 180 -23.11 -43.75 6.30
CA LYS A 180 -24.28 -44.50 6.79
C LYS A 180 -24.77 -45.50 5.75
N GLN A 181 -24.95 -45.08 4.49
CA GLN A 181 -25.36 -45.96 3.38
C GLN A 181 -24.37 -47.10 3.16
N ASN A 182 -23.06 -46.79 3.10
CA ASN A 182 -22.02 -47.81 2.93
C ASN A 182 -21.97 -48.80 4.11
N SER A 183 -22.22 -48.34 5.35
CA SER A 183 -22.32 -49.23 6.51
C SER A 183 -23.54 -50.17 6.43
N ALA A 184 -24.68 -49.69 5.92
CA ALA A 184 -25.86 -50.51 5.66
C ALA A 184 -25.61 -51.54 4.54
N HIS A 185 -24.95 -51.14 3.45
CA HIS A 185 -24.54 -52.08 2.40
C HIS A 185 -23.51 -53.11 2.89
N THR A 186 -22.62 -52.73 3.80
CA THR A 186 -21.67 -53.67 4.43
C THR A 186 -22.42 -54.69 5.31
N ALA A 187 -23.46 -54.27 6.04
CA ALA A 187 -24.32 -55.18 6.79
C ALA A 187 -25.09 -56.14 5.86
N GLN A 188 -25.69 -55.63 4.77
CA GLN A 188 -26.37 -56.45 3.75
C GLN A 188 -25.42 -57.47 3.10
N GLN A 189 -24.17 -57.11 2.86
CA GLN A 189 -23.15 -58.04 2.36
C GLN A 189 -22.78 -59.10 3.40
N ALA A 190 -22.68 -58.74 4.69
CA ALA A 190 -22.44 -59.71 5.77
C ALA A 190 -23.60 -60.70 5.93
N GLU A 191 -24.85 -60.23 5.86
CA GLU A 191 -26.05 -61.07 5.86
C GLU A 191 -26.06 -62.05 4.67
N LEU A 192 -25.75 -61.58 3.45
CA LEU A 192 -25.64 -62.42 2.26
C LEU A 192 -24.52 -63.46 2.38
N ILE A 193 -23.36 -63.08 2.91
CA ILE A 193 -22.25 -64.01 3.18
C ILE A 193 -22.67 -65.08 4.19
N GLN A 194 -23.39 -64.70 5.25
CA GLN A 194 -23.91 -65.64 6.25
C GLN A 194 -24.93 -66.63 5.64
N GLN A 195 -25.85 -66.14 4.79
CA GLN A 195 -26.79 -67.00 4.06
C GLN A 195 -26.08 -67.98 3.13
N LEU A 196 -25.07 -67.53 2.38
CA LEU A 196 -24.26 -68.39 1.51
C LEU A 196 -23.42 -69.41 2.29
N GLN A 197 -22.92 -69.03 3.49
CA GLN A 197 -22.21 -69.96 4.38
C GLN A 197 -23.14 -71.05 4.91
N VAL A 198 -24.35 -70.72 5.35
CA VAL A 198 -25.37 -71.69 5.78
C VAL A 198 -25.72 -72.64 4.64
N LEU A 199 -26.05 -72.10 3.46
CA LEU A 199 -26.38 -72.91 2.28
C LEU A 199 -25.23 -73.85 1.87
N ASN A 200 -23.97 -73.41 1.98
CA ASN A 200 -22.80 -74.25 1.71
C ASN A 200 -22.64 -75.36 2.77
N MET A 201 -22.85 -75.07 4.06
CA MET A 201 -22.85 -76.09 5.12
C MET A 201 -23.96 -77.13 4.94
N ASP A 202 -25.17 -76.71 4.58
CA ASP A 202 -26.27 -77.63 4.27
C ASP A 202 -25.98 -78.46 3.01
N THR A 203 -25.40 -77.87 1.97
CA THR A 203 -24.98 -78.60 0.76
C THR A 203 -23.91 -79.65 1.07
N GLN A 204 -22.88 -79.31 1.86
CA GLN A 204 -21.85 -80.24 2.31
C GLN A 204 -22.37 -81.33 3.27
N LYS A 205 -23.49 -81.08 3.94
CA LYS A 205 -24.18 -82.06 4.79
C LYS A 205 -25.02 -83.03 3.94
N VAL A 206 -25.71 -82.52 2.92
CA VAL A 206 -26.43 -83.37 1.95
C VAL A 206 -25.45 -84.27 1.18
N LEU A 207 -24.31 -83.73 0.72
CA LEU A 207 -23.28 -84.50 0.04
C LEU A 207 -22.71 -85.61 0.94
N ARG A 208 -22.32 -85.31 2.19
CA ARG A 208 -21.86 -86.34 3.13
C ARG A 208 -22.92 -87.40 3.43
N ASN A 209 -24.19 -87.01 3.60
CA ASN A 209 -25.27 -87.99 3.74
C ASN A 209 -25.40 -88.90 2.50
N GLN A 210 -25.13 -88.41 1.29
CA GLN A 210 -25.10 -89.22 0.06
C GLN A 210 -23.87 -90.12 -0.01
N GLU A 211 -22.69 -89.63 0.40
CA GLU A 211 -21.45 -90.42 0.52
C GLU A 211 -21.62 -91.57 1.54
N ASP A 212 -22.25 -91.30 2.69
CA ASP A 212 -22.58 -92.31 3.71
C ASP A 212 -23.57 -93.36 3.17
N VAL A 213 -24.61 -92.94 2.43
CA VAL A 213 -25.58 -93.85 1.79
C VAL A 213 -24.89 -94.71 0.73
N HIS A 214 -24.12 -94.14 -0.19
CA HIS A 214 -23.40 -94.90 -1.21
C HIS A 214 -22.31 -95.82 -0.62
N THR A 215 -21.74 -95.46 0.52
CA THR A 215 -20.85 -96.34 1.28
C THR A 215 -21.61 -97.52 1.88
N ALA A 216 -22.80 -97.29 2.46
CA ALA A 216 -23.67 -98.35 2.96
C ALA A 216 -24.18 -99.29 1.85
N GLU A 217 -24.54 -98.74 0.69
CA GLU A 217 -24.88 -99.49 -0.53
C GLU A 217 -23.70 -100.32 -1.02
N SER A 218 -22.49 -99.73 -1.12
CA SER A 218 -21.28 -100.47 -1.52
C SER A 218 -20.96 -101.63 -0.57
N ILE A 219 -21.14 -101.43 0.75
CA ILE A 219 -20.99 -102.48 1.76
C ILE A 219 -22.08 -103.55 1.62
N SER A 220 -23.30 -103.20 1.24
CA SER A 220 -24.38 -104.19 1.03
C SER A 220 -24.16 -105.02 -0.24
N TYR A 221 -23.73 -104.39 -1.35
CA TYR A 221 -23.33 -105.10 -2.58
C TYR A 221 -22.12 -106.01 -2.36
N GLN A 222 -21.12 -105.58 -1.59
CA GLN A 222 -19.97 -106.43 -1.26
C GLN A 222 -20.39 -107.65 -0.42
N LYS A 223 -21.33 -107.49 0.52
CA LYS A 223 -21.90 -108.63 1.27
C LYS A 223 -22.64 -109.60 0.35
N LEU A 224 -23.53 -109.09 -0.51
CA LEU A 224 -24.27 -109.90 -1.48
C LEU A 224 -23.34 -110.65 -2.45
N TYR A 225 -22.27 -110.01 -2.91
CA TYR A 225 -21.25 -110.65 -3.75
C TYR A 225 -20.51 -111.76 -2.99
N ASN A 226 -20.14 -111.53 -1.72
CA ASN A 226 -19.49 -112.54 -0.90
C ASN A 226 -20.43 -113.75 -0.64
N GLU A 227 -21.70 -113.50 -0.35
CA GLU A 227 -22.73 -114.55 -0.20
C GLU A 227 -22.91 -115.35 -1.49
N LEU A 228 -23.03 -114.68 -2.64
CA LEU A 228 -23.12 -115.33 -3.95
C LEU A 228 -21.86 -116.15 -4.28
N HIS A 229 -20.66 -115.66 -3.92
CA HIS A 229 -19.41 -116.39 -4.11
C HIS A 229 -19.33 -117.66 -3.22
N ILE A 230 -19.82 -117.59 -1.98
CA ILE A 230 -19.94 -118.75 -1.08
C ILE A 230 -20.95 -119.77 -1.67
N CYS A 231 -22.08 -119.32 -2.18
CA CYS A 231 -23.06 -120.17 -2.89
C CYS A 231 -22.47 -120.80 -4.16
N PHE A 232 -21.63 -120.07 -4.90
CA PHE A 232 -20.93 -120.60 -6.08
C PHE A 232 -19.91 -121.68 -5.71
N GLU A 233 -19.00 -121.42 -4.76
CA GLU A 233 -17.96 -122.39 -4.37
C GLU A 233 -18.56 -123.63 -3.68
N THR A 234 -19.64 -123.50 -2.92
CA THR A 234 -20.37 -124.65 -2.36
C THR A 234 -21.08 -125.48 -3.44
N THR A 235 -21.66 -124.83 -4.46
CA THR A 235 -22.23 -125.52 -5.64
C THR A 235 -21.17 -126.23 -6.46
N LYS A 236 -20.04 -125.57 -6.74
CA LYS A 236 -18.87 -126.13 -7.43
C LYS A 236 -18.27 -127.31 -6.66
N ALA A 237 -18.24 -127.27 -5.33
CA ALA A 237 -17.83 -128.39 -4.49
C ALA A 237 -18.84 -129.56 -4.48
N SER A 238 -20.15 -129.31 -4.66
CA SER A 238 -21.14 -130.37 -4.83
C SER A 238 -21.08 -130.99 -6.24
N GLU A 239 -20.86 -130.18 -7.27
CA GLU A 239 -20.60 -130.63 -8.64
C GLU A 239 -19.36 -131.52 -8.71
N ALA A 240 -18.26 -131.14 -8.05
CA ALA A 240 -17.05 -131.96 -7.97
C ALA A 240 -17.30 -133.33 -7.32
N LYS A 241 -18.12 -133.38 -6.25
CA LYS A 241 -18.53 -134.65 -5.62
C LYS A 241 -19.41 -135.49 -6.55
N LEU A 242 -20.33 -134.88 -7.28
CA LEU A 242 -21.16 -135.57 -8.28
C LEU A 242 -20.30 -136.13 -9.43
N ARG A 243 -19.35 -135.35 -9.96
CA ARG A 243 -18.37 -135.83 -10.96
C ARG A 243 -17.55 -137.02 -10.43
N GLN A 244 -17.08 -136.96 -9.19
CA GLN A 244 -16.37 -138.07 -8.56
C GLN A 244 -17.25 -139.32 -8.43
N SER A 245 -18.53 -139.16 -8.06
CA SER A 245 -19.50 -140.26 -8.02
C SER A 245 -19.80 -140.85 -9.40
N VAL A 246 -19.83 -140.03 -10.46
CA VAL A 246 -20.00 -140.50 -11.84
C VAL A 246 -18.80 -141.33 -12.28
N VAL A 247 -17.57 -140.89 -11.99
CA VAL A 247 -16.36 -141.68 -12.27
C VAL A 247 -16.38 -143.02 -11.53
N GLN A 248 -16.72 -143.02 -10.23
CA GLN A 248 -16.85 -144.26 -9.45
C GLN A 248 -17.91 -145.23 -10.01
N LEU A 249 -19.01 -144.70 -10.58
CA LEU A 249 -20.03 -145.51 -11.26
C LEU A 249 -19.54 -146.01 -12.63
N GLN A 250 -18.75 -145.24 -13.37
CA GLN A 250 -18.11 -145.69 -14.60
C GLN A 250 -17.07 -146.80 -14.34
N ASP A 251 -16.27 -146.68 -13.28
CA ASP A 251 -15.31 -147.72 -12.87
C ASP A 251 -16.04 -149.03 -12.51
N GLN A 252 -17.15 -148.95 -11.76
CA GLN A 252 -18.00 -150.11 -11.45
C GLN A 252 -18.63 -150.72 -12.71
N LEU A 253 -19.09 -149.90 -13.65
CA LEU A 253 -19.66 -150.36 -14.91
C LEU A 253 -18.60 -151.06 -15.76
N PHE A 254 -17.41 -150.49 -15.90
CA PHE A 254 -16.27 -151.10 -16.60
C PHE A 254 -15.81 -152.41 -15.93
N GLN A 255 -15.83 -152.49 -14.59
CA GLN A 255 -15.56 -153.72 -13.88
C GLN A 255 -16.63 -154.80 -14.15
N LYS A 256 -17.91 -154.42 -14.21
CA LYS A 256 -19.01 -155.32 -14.62
C LYS A 256 -18.95 -155.69 -16.11
N GLU A 257 -18.39 -154.83 -16.95
CA GLU A 257 -18.16 -155.11 -18.37
C GLU A 257 -17.00 -156.10 -18.55
N GLN A 258 -15.91 -155.99 -17.79
CA GLN A 258 -14.87 -157.02 -17.71
C GLN A 258 -15.39 -158.36 -17.17
N GLU A 259 -16.28 -158.36 -16.17
CA GLU A 259 -16.95 -159.58 -15.72
C GLU A 259 -17.80 -160.19 -16.85
N ASN A 260 -18.52 -159.36 -17.62
CA ASN A 260 -19.26 -159.81 -18.80
C ASN A 260 -18.35 -160.37 -19.91
N VAL A 261 -17.17 -159.79 -20.14
CA VAL A 261 -16.17 -160.36 -21.07
C VAL A 261 -15.70 -161.73 -20.58
N LYS A 262 -15.32 -161.85 -19.30
CA LYS A 262 -14.90 -163.13 -18.69
C LYS A 262 -16.01 -164.18 -18.68
N LEU A 263 -17.28 -163.77 -18.61
CA LEU A 263 -18.44 -164.65 -18.76
C LEU A 263 -18.68 -165.04 -20.22
N LYS A 264 -18.46 -164.14 -21.20
CA LYS A 264 -18.48 -164.46 -22.63
C LYS A 264 -17.37 -165.43 -23.02
N GLU A 265 -16.15 -165.25 -22.52
CA GLU A 265 -15.04 -166.19 -22.70
C GLU A 265 -15.42 -167.59 -22.19
N LYS A 266 -15.98 -167.70 -20.98
CA LYS A 266 -16.48 -168.99 -20.44
C LYS A 266 -17.67 -169.56 -21.22
N LEU A 267 -18.51 -168.72 -21.84
CA LEU A 267 -19.58 -169.14 -22.75
C LEU A 267 -19.05 -169.63 -24.12
N GLN A 268 -17.79 -169.31 -24.43
CA GLN A 268 -17.11 -169.64 -25.67
C GLN A 268 -16.19 -170.87 -25.50
N GLU A 269 -15.51 -171.01 -24.35
CA GLU A 269 -14.80 -172.24 -23.94
C GLU A 269 -15.74 -173.45 -23.81
N SER A 270 -17.03 -173.23 -23.48
CA SER A 270 -18.02 -174.28 -23.30
C SER A 270 -18.71 -174.76 -24.60
N LYS A 271 -18.24 -174.34 -25.79
CA LYS A 271 -18.82 -174.71 -27.10
C LYS A 271 -17.79 -175.19 -28.13
N GLY A 272 -17.19 -176.35 -27.86
CA GLY A 272 -16.20 -177.01 -28.74
C GLY A 272 -16.72 -178.24 -29.48
N ALA A 273 -17.70 -178.11 -30.38
CA ALA A 273 -18.09 -179.22 -31.29
C ALA A 273 -18.76 -178.75 -32.61
N LEU A 274 -18.26 -179.29 -33.73
CA LEU A 274 -18.84 -179.33 -35.09
C LEU A 274 -18.99 -178.03 -35.91
N CYS A 275 -18.71 -178.17 -37.21
CA CYS A 275 -18.88 -177.20 -38.32
C CYS A 275 -20.13 -177.60 -39.16
N PRO A 276 -20.53 -176.93 -40.28
CA PRO A 276 -19.89 -175.82 -41.01
C PRO A 276 -20.85 -174.70 -41.55
N LEU A 277 -20.26 -173.83 -42.41
CA LEU A 277 -20.78 -172.96 -43.51
C LEU A 277 -22.00 -173.50 -44.32
N PRO A 278 -22.63 -172.75 -45.29
CA PRO A 278 -22.40 -171.36 -45.77
C PRO A 278 -23.65 -170.48 -46.14
N GLN A 279 -23.42 -169.26 -46.69
CA GLN A 279 -24.17 -168.53 -47.77
C GLN A 279 -25.67 -168.12 -47.59
N GLU A 280 -26.25 -167.02 -48.14
CA GLU A 280 -25.82 -165.69 -48.67
C GLU A 280 -27.04 -164.73 -48.81
N CYS A 281 -26.82 -163.48 -49.26
CA CYS A 281 -27.78 -162.49 -49.84
C CYS A 281 -28.87 -161.78 -48.97
N ASP A 282 -28.60 -160.49 -48.70
CA ASP A 282 -29.33 -159.28 -49.15
C ASP A 282 -30.82 -158.96 -48.82
N SER A 283 -31.12 -157.64 -48.88
CA SER A 283 -32.41 -156.97 -49.21
C SER A 283 -33.40 -156.51 -48.11
N ASP A 284 -33.12 -155.33 -47.54
CA ASP A 284 -33.97 -154.10 -47.53
C ASP A 284 -35.40 -153.98 -46.90
N HIS A 285 -35.65 -152.77 -46.31
CA HIS A 285 -36.95 -152.09 -46.02
C HIS A 285 -37.91 -152.74 -44.95
N SER A 286 -38.78 -152.04 -44.20
CA SER A 286 -38.98 -150.62 -43.79
C SER A 286 -39.88 -150.54 -42.51
N GLU A 287 -39.98 -149.36 -41.87
CA GLU A 287 -41.07 -148.84 -40.98
C GLU A 287 -41.59 -149.67 -39.76
N GLN A 288 -41.76 -149.11 -38.55
CA GLN A 288 -42.75 -148.06 -38.22
C GLN A 288 -42.51 -147.38 -36.84
N VAL A 289 -42.94 -146.10 -36.72
CA VAL A 289 -43.69 -145.47 -35.59
C VAL A 289 -43.16 -145.62 -34.14
N SER A 290 -43.01 -144.60 -33.28
CA SER A 290 -43.04 -143.12 -33.31
C SER A 290 -42.61 -142.62 -31.90
N GLN A 291 -42.51 -141.34 -31.48
CA GLN A 291 -42.86 -140.02 -32.02
C GLN A 291 -41.70 -139.01 -31.80
N GLN A 292 -41.91 -137.73 -32.07
CA GLN A 292 -40.93 -136.65 -31.92
C GLN A 292 -41.60 -135.34 -31.43
N PRO A 293 -41.11 -134.69 -30.36
CA PRO A 293 -41.49 -133.31 -30.02
C PRO A 293 -40.29 -132.34 -30.15
N SER A 294 -40.44 -131.10 -30.63
CA SER A 294 -41.48 -130.51 -31.49
C SER A 294 -40.94 -129.20 -32.08
N LEU A 295 -40.62 -129.16 -33.39
CA LEU A 295 -40.02 -127.96 -34.01
C LEU A 295 -40.94 -126.72 -33.96
N SER A 296 -42.26 -126.94 -33.83
CA SER A 296 -43.24 -125.86 -33.62
C SER A 296 -43.00 -125.04 -32.35
N SER A 297 -42.32 -125.58 -31.33
CA SER A 297 -41.98 -124.81 -30.12
C SER A 297 -40.88 -123.77 -30.41
N LEU A 298 -39.88 -124.13 -31.23
CA LEU A 298 -38.85 -123.20 -31.69
C LEU A 298 -39.43 -122.17 -32.68
N GLU A 299 -40.32 -122.61 -33.58
CA GLU A 299 -40.98 -121.73 -34.53
C GLU A 299 -41.92 -120.73 -33.83
N THR A 300 -42.70 -121.17 -32.83
CA THR A 300 -43.53 -120.27 -32.01
C THR A 300 -42.67 -119.26 -31.24
N LEU A 301 -41.51 -119.67 -30.73
CA LEU A 301 -40.57 -118.77 -30.06
C LEU A 301 -39.91 -117.78 -31.04
N MET A 302 -39.60 -118.20 -32.26
CA MET A 302 -39.11 -117.30 -33.32
C MET A 302 -40.19 -116.34 -33.82
N VAL A 303 -41.47 -116.74 -33.87
CA VAL A 303 -42.60 -115.85 -34.17
C VAL A 303 -42.83 -114.86 -33.03
N SER A 304 -42.72 -115.30 -31.77
CA SER A 304 -42.77 -114.44 -30.58
C SER A 304 -41.63 -113.41 -30.58
N GLN A 305 -40.40 -113.82 -30.90
CA GLN A 305 -39.27 -112.90 -31.00
C GLN A 305 -39.41 -111.94 -32.18
N LYS A 306 -39.98 -112.37 -33.31
CA LYS A 306 -40.29 -111.48 -34.44
C LYS A 306 -41.35 -110.44 -34.07
N SER A 307 -42.45 -110.82 -33.44
CA SER A 307 -43.50 -109.87 -33.03
C SER A 307 -43.06 -108.95 -31.89
N GLU A 308 -42.16 -109.40 -31.00
CA GLU A 308 -41.53 -108.53 -30.01
C GLU A 308 -40.52 -107.55 -30.64
N ILE A 309 -39.71 -107.98 -31.62
CA ILE A 309 -38.85 -107.09 -32.42
C ILE A 309 -39.69 -106.07 -33.19
N GLU A 310 -40.80 -106.47 -33.80
CA GLU A 310 -41.73 -105.60 -34.52
C GLU A 310 -42.40 -104.60 -33.56
N TYR A 311 -42.86 -105.04 -32.39
CA TYR A 311 -43.34 -104.18 -31.31
C TYR A 311 -42.28 -103.19 -30.83
N LEU A 312 -41.02 -103.60 -30.68
CA LEU A 312 -39.91 -102.74 -30.31
C LEU A 312 -39.55 -101.74 -31.41
N GLN A 313 -39.61 -102.13 -32.69
CA GLN A 313 -39.41 -101.23 -33.84
C GLN A 313 -40.54 -100.19 -33.94
N GLU A 314 -41.80 -100.60 -33.77
CA GLU A 314 -42.95 -99.69 -33.73
C GLU A 314 -42.90 -98.76 -32.50
N LYS A 315 -42.40 -99.24 -31.35
CA LYS A 315 -42.15 -98.43 -30.15
C LYS A 315 -41.01 -97.44 -30.33
N LEU A 316 -39.95 -97.82 -31.07
CA LEU A 316 -38.83 -96.94 -31.45
C LEU A 316 -39.29 -95.90 -32.48
N LYS A 317 -40.12 -96.29 -33.45
CA LYS A 317 -40.77 -95.37 -34.39
C LYS A 317 -41.62 -94.32 -33.67
N ARG A 318 -42.50 -94.73 -32.74
CA ARG A 318 -43.27 -93.81 -31.88
C ARG A 318 -42.38 -92.94 -30.98
N ALA A 319 -41.20 -93.41 -30.58
CA ALA A 319 -40.22 -92.60 -29.86
C ALA A 319 -39.55 -91.56 -30.77
N ASN A 320 -39.22 -91.92 -32.02
CA ASN A 320 -38.70 -90.99 -33.03
C ASN A 320 -39.76 -89.96 -33.48
N GLU A 321 -41.03 -90.35 -33.59
CA GLU A 321 -42.14 -89.44 -33.86
C GLU A 321 -42.28 -88.42 -32.71
N LYS A 322 -42.20 -88.86 -31.44
CA LYS A 322 -42.15 -87.95 -30.28
C LYS A 322 -40.90 -87.07 -30.23
N LEU A 323 -39.74 -87.55 -30.69
CA LEU A 323 -38.54 -86.72 -30.85
C LEU A 323 -38.68 -85.71 -32.00
N SER A 324 -39.48 -86.02 -33.02
CA SER A 324 -39.79 -85.11 -34.13
C SER A 324 -40.80 -84.03 -33.72
N GLU A 325 -41.83 -84.37 -32.94
CA GLU A 325 -42.79 -83.39 -32.39
C GLU A 325 -42.09 -82.36 -31.49
N ASN A 326 -41.17 -82.84 -30.63
CA ASN A 326 -40.32 -82.00 -29.76
C ASN A 326 -39.37 -81.06 -30.52
N ARG A 327 -39.28 -81.12 -31.86
CA ARG A 327 -38.48 -80.21 -32.68
C ARG A 327 -39.21 -78.92 -33.08
N SER A 328 -40.48 -78.76 -32.69
CA SER A 328 -41.34 -77.64 -33.10
C SER A 328 -41.50 -76.52 -32.06
N THR A 329 -41.04 -76.72 -30.82
CA THR A 329 -41.38 -75.86 -29.66
C THR A 329 -40.16 -75.41 -28.84
N ASN A 330 -39.21 -74.71 -29.47
CA ASN A 330 -38.37 -73.76 -28.72
C ASN A 330 -37.82 -72.61 -29.59
N ARG A 331 -38.27 -71.38 -29.30
CA ARG A 331 -37.83 -70.13 -29.95
C ARG A 331 -37.41 -69.13 -28.87
N GLY A 332 -36.11 -69.01 -28.62
CA GLY A 332 -35.53 -67.97 -27.76
C GLY A 332 -34.05 -68.22 -27.45
N SER A 333 -33.25 -67.15 -27.40
CA SER A 333 -31.90 -67.02 -26.79
C SER A 333 -30.99 -68.27 -26.74
N SER A 334 -29.89 -68.42 -27.48
CA SER A 334 -28.77 -67.51 -27.88
C SER A 334 -27.74 -67.16 -26.79
N GLU A 335 -26.86 -68.12 -26.49
CA GLU A 335 -25.45 -67.86 -26.12
C GLU A 335 -24.54 -68.69 -27.07
N LYS A 336 -23.54 -68.15 -27.79
CA LYS A 336 -22.35 -67.32 -27.47
C LYS A 336 -21.10 -68.11 -27.06
N SER A 337 -20.43 -68.72 -28.04
CA SER A 337 -18.95 -68.75 -28.19
C SER A 337 -18.65 -69.03 -29.69
N ILE A 338 -17.80 -68.33 -30.47
CA ILE A 338 -16.44 -67.76 -30.25
C ILE A 338 -15.44 -68.94 -30.11
N LEU A 339 -14.42 -69.18 -30.96
CA LEU A 339 -13.58 -68.29 -31.81
C LEU A 339 -13.04 -68.98 -33.11
N THR A 340 -12.73 -68.18 -34.14
CA THR A 340 -11.79 -68.38 -35.30
C THR A 340 -11.35 -69.75 -35.84
N SER A 341 -11.56 -69.94 -37.14
CA SER A 341 -10.55 -70.25 -38.20
C SER A 341 -11.28 -70.44 -39.55
N ALA A 342 -10.68 -70.39 -40.74
CA ALA A 342 -9.57 -69.59 -41.30
C ALA A 342 -9.73 -69.64 -42.85
N GLU A 343 -9.13 -68.70 -43.59
CA GLU A 343 -9.04 -68.71 -45.08
C GLU A 343 -10.38 -68.68 -45.87
N GLY A 344 -10.58 -67.88 -46.92
CA GLY A 344 -9.64 -67.11 -47.73
C GLY A 344 -9.62 -67.61 -49.18
N LYS A 345 -10.65 -67.29 -49.99
CA LYS A 345 -10.59 -67.42 -51.46
C LYS A 345 -11.57 -66.51 -52.20
N HIS A 346 -11.10 -65.99 -53.32
CA HIS A 346 -11.68 -64.92 -54.14
C HIS A 346 -12.89 -65.38 -54.99
N LYS A 347 -13.85 -64.48 -55.25
CA LYS A 347 -13.95 -63.74 -56.53
C LYS A 347 -15.08 -62.69 -56.54
N GLU A 348 -15.07 -61.84 -57.56
CA GLU A 348 -15.83 -60.60 -57.71
C GLU A 348 -17.11 -60.77 -58.61
N PRO A 349 -17.86 -59.73 -59.03
CA PRO A 349 -19.33 -59.76 -59.15
C PRO A 349 -19.80 -60.14 -60.60
N PRO A 350 -21.11 -60.18 -60.98
CA PRO A 350 -21.99 -58.99 -61.05
C PRO A 350 -23.52 -59.24 -60.85
N VAL A 351 -24.31 -58.18 -61.16
CA VAL A 351 -25.76 -58.13 -61.46
C VAL A 351 -26.75 -57.92 -60.29
N LYS A 352 -27.50 -56.82 -60.41
CA LYS A 352 -28.58 -56.38 -59.53
C LYS A 352 -29.88 -57.15 -59.79
N ARG A 353 -30.57 -57.63 -58.75
CA ARG A 353 -32.05 -57.76 -58.75
C ARG A 353 -32.66 -57.41 -57.40
N SER A 354 -33.13 -56.17 -57.28
CA SER A 354 -33.81 -55.65 -56.09
C SER A 354 -35.26 -56.14 -56.03
N ARG A 355 -35.73 -56.57 -54.84
CA ARG A 355 -37.17 -56.63 -54.50
C ARG A 355 -37.45 -56.17 -53.06
N SER A 356 -37.20 -54.89 -52.81
CA SER A 356 -37.77 -54.17 -51.65
C SER A 356 -38.09 -52.73 -52.07
N LEU A 357 -39.36 -52.47 -52.31
CA LEU A 357 -39.99 -51.14 -52.38
C LEU A 357 -40.18 -50.67 -50.92
N SER A 358 -40.00 -49.42 -50.49
CA SER A 358 -39.66 -48.12 -51.11
C SER A 358 -39.16 -47.18 -49.99
N PRO A 359 -38.74 -45.92 -50.24
CA PRO A 359 -38.34 -45.27 -51.51
C PRO A 359 -36.86 -44.84 -51.49
N LYS A 360 -36.36 -44.27 -52.60
CA LYS A 360 -35.19 -43.39 -52.54
C LYS A 360 -35.59 -42.04 -51.94
N SER A 361 -35.04 -41.69 -50.77
CA SER A 361 -34.90 -40.28 -50.38
C SER A 361 -33.58 -39.74 -50.98
N SER A 362 -33.56 -38.49 -51.41
CA SER A 362 -32.36 -37.79 -51.93
C SER A 362 -31.44 -37.31 -50.79
N PHE A 363 -31.34 -38.11 -49.72
CA PHE A 363 -30.69 -37.71 -48.47
C PHE A 363 -29.31 -38.33 -48.25
N THR A 364 -28.90 -39.37 -49.00
CA THR A 364 -27.56 -39.97 -48.88
C THR A 364 -26.47 -38.92 -49.07
N ASP A 365 -26.52 -38.21 -50.19
CA ASP A 365 -25.55 -37.18 -50.57
C ASP A 365 -25.58 -36.00 -49.58
N SER A 366 -26.75 -35.70 -49.02
CA SER A 366 -26.94 -34.66 -47.99
C SER A 366 -26.38 -35.08 -46.63
N GLU A 367 -26.52 -36.35 -46.25
CA GLU A 367 -26.00 -36.89 -45.01
C GLU A 367 -24.49 -37.14 -45.09
N GLU A 368 -23.99 -37.56 -46.25
CA GLU A 368 -22.56 -37.63 -46.56
C GLU A 368 -21.95 -36.23 -46.62
N LEU A 369 -22.56 -35.24 -47.28
CA LEU A 369 -22.11 -33.83 -47.20
C LEU A 369 -22.25 -33.20 -45.80
N LYS A 370 -23.09 -33.75 -44.91
CA LYS A 370 -23.11 -33.38 -43.48
C LYS A 370 -21.98 -34.06 -42.72
N LYS A 371 -21.69 -35.34 -42.97
CA LYS A 371 -20.56 -36.08 -42.38
C LYS A 371 -19.22 -35.48 -42.84
N LEU A 372 -19.11 -35.11 -44.11
CA LEU A 372 -17.97 -34.45 -44.73
C LEU A 372 -17.79 -33.03 -44.14
N ARG A 373 -18.85 -32.21 -44.02
CA ARG A 373 -18.75 -30.91 -43.32
C ARG A 373 -18.46 -30.99 -41.83
N LYS A 374 -18.83 -32.09 -41.14
CA LYS A 374 -18.34 -32.36 -39.78
C LYS A 374 -16.85 -32.70 -39.77
N ALA A 375 -16.39 -33.50 -40.73
CA ALA A 375 -14.98 -33.86 -40.88
C ALA A 375 -14.13 -32.63 -41.23
N GLU A 376 -14.55 -31.79 -42.18
CA GLU A 376 -13.92 -30.50 -42.52
C GLU A 376 -13.83 -29.60 -41.30
N ARG A 377 -14.93 -29.40 -40.55
CA ARG A 377 -14.89 -28.58 -39.31
C ARG A 377 -14.04 -29.20 -38.21
N LYS A 378 -13.94 -30.53 -38.12
CA LYS A 378 -13.04 -31.20 -37.17
C LYS A 378 -11.59 -31.08 -37.61
N ILE A 379 -11.28 -31.11 -38.90
CA ILE A 379 -9.97 -30.81 -39.48
C ILE A 379 -9.61 -29.35 -39.21
N GLU A 380 -10.48 -28.39 -39.53
CA GLU A 380 -10.29 -26.95 -39.27
C GLU A 380 -10.05 -26.64 -37.78
N ASN A 381 -10.75 -27.35 -36.87
CA ASN A 381 -10.53 -27.25 -35.43
C ASN A 381 -9.19 -27.89 -34.99
N LEU A 382 -8.79 -29.02 -35.60
CA LEU A 382 -7.49 -29.66 -35.36
C LEU A 382 -6.32 -28.83 -35.94
N GLU A 383 -6.51 -28.14 -37.06
CA GLU A 383 -5.54 -27.20 -37.65
C GLU A 383 -5.37 -25.97 -36.77
N LYS A 384 -6.46 -25.41 -36.22
CA LYS A 384 -6.38 -24.33 -35.22
C LYS A 384 -5.69 -24.81 -33.93
N ALA A 385 -5.97 -26.02 -33.47
CA ALA A 385 -5.27 -26.61 -32.33
C ALA A 385 -3.77 -26.83 -32.63
N LEU A 386 -3.42 -27.32 -33.83
CA LEU A 386 -2.05 -27.48 -34.29
C LEU A 386 -1.31 -26.13 -34.34
N GLN A 387 -1.95 -25.08 -34.87
CA GLN A 387 -1.39 -23.73 -34.96
C GLN A 387 -1.16 -23.10 -33.57
N LEU A 388 -2.03 -23.39 -32.60
CA LEU A 388 -1.82 -23.00 -31.20
C LEU A 388 -0.68 -23.79 -30.55
N LYS A 389 -0.56 -25.09 -30.85
CA LYS A 389 0.55 -25.94 -30.36
C LYS A 389 1.89 -25.63 -31.03
N SER A 390 1.92 -25.14 -32.27
CA SER A 390 3.15 -24.60 -32.86
C SER A 390 3.54 -23.28 -32.21
N GLN A 391 2.59 -22.36 -31.96
CA GLN A 391 2.86 -21.15 -31.19
C GLN A 391 3.38 -21.46 -29.76
N GLU A 392 2.79 -22.44 -29.07
CA GLU A 392 3.27 -22.91 -27.75
C GLU A 392 4.74 -23.41 -27.83
N ASN A 393 5.08 -24.18 -28.88
CA ASN A 393 6.45 -24.64 -29.11
C ASN A 393 7.43 -23.53 -29.54
N ASP A 394 6.97 -22.51 -30.26
CA ASP A 394 7.81 -21.37 -30.65
C ASP A 394 8.08 -20.43 -29.46
N GLU A 395 7.09 -20.21 -28.59
CA GLU A 395 7.27 -19.45 -27.34
C GLU A 395 8.14 -20.20 -26.32
N LEU A 396 8.02 -21.53 -26.24
CA LEU A 396 8.98 -22.38 -25.50
C LEU A 396 10.40 -22.27 -26.08
N ARG A 397 10.54 -22.24 -27.41
CA ARG A 397 11.85 -22.10 -28.08
C ARG A 397 12.49 -20.73 -27.81
N ASP A 398 11.70 -19.66 -27.86
CA ASP A 398 12.11 -18.29 -27.48
C ASP A 398 12.58 -18.21 -26.02
N ALA A 399 11.82 -18.79 -25.08
CA ALA A 399 12.20 -18.86 -23.67
C ALA A 399 13.47 -19.70 -23.45
N HIS A 400 13.64 -20.82 -24.15
CA HIS A 400 14.85 -21.65 -24.09
C HIS A 400 16.07 -20.95 -24.69
N GLU A 401 15.92 -20.23 -25.82
CA GLU A 401 17.01 -19.48 -26.44
C GLU A 401 17.45 -18.32 -25.54
N LYS A 402 16.51 -17.54 -24.97
CA LYS A 402 16.82 -16.50 -23.97
C LYS A 402 17.44 -17.03 -22.68
N ARG A 403 17.16 -18.28 -22.32
CA ARG A 403 17.84 -18.96 -21.19
C ARG A 403 19.26 -19.40 -21.57
N LYS A 404 19.46 -19.85 -22.80
CA LYS A 404 20.76 -20.21 -23.39
C LYS A 404 21.65 -18.98 -23.60
N GLU A 405 21.12 -17.86 -24.08
CA GLU A 405 21.81 -16.56 -24.16
C GLU A 405 22.29 -16.10 -22.78
N ARG A 406 21.41 -16.12 -21.77
CA ARG A 406 21.80 -15.81 -20.37
C ARG A 406 22.87 -16.75 -19.85
N LEU A 407 22.79 -18.06 -20.14
CA LEU A 407 23.80 -19.03 -19.74
C LEU A 407 25.13 -18.79 -20.46
N GLN A 408 25.11 -18.45 -21.75
CA GLN A 408 26.30 -18.08 -22.52
C GLN A 408 26.92 -16.79 -21.99
N MET A 409 26.13 -15.75 -21.70
CA MET A 409 26.58 -14.52 -21.05
C MET A 409 27.14 -14.76 -19.65
N LEU A 410 26.57 -15.67 -18.87
CA LEU A 410 27.12 -16.08 -17.58
C LEU A 410 28.44 -16.84 -17.75
N GLN A 411 28.58 -17.68 -18.78
CA GLN A 411 29.81 -18.41 -19.09
C GLN A 411 30.92 -17.50 -19.65
N THR A 412 30.59 -16.49 -20.46
CA THR A 412 31.56 -15.49 -20.94
C THR A 412 31.96 -14.54 -19.81
N ASN A 413 31.02 -14.09 -18.97
CA ASN A 413 31.33 -13.32 -17.76
C ASN A 413 32.18 -14.13 -16.77
N TYR A 414 31.87 -15.41 -16.54
CA TYR A 414 32.70 -16.28 -15.69
C TYR A 414 34.08 -16.53 -16.31
N ARG A 415 34.19 -16.66 -17.64
CA ARG A 415 35.47 -16.75 -18.33
C ARG A 415 36.26 -15.45 -18.17
N ALA A 416 35.65 -14.29 -18.42
CA ALA A 416 36.29 -12.98 -18.27
C ALA A 416 36.71 -12.70 -16.82
N VAL A 417 35.89 -13.06 -15.83
CA VAL A 417 36.26 -12.95 -14.41
C VAL A 417 37.38 -13.92 -14.04
N LYS A 418 37.38 -15.16 -14.56
CA LYS A 418 38.47 -16.12 -14.37
C LYS A 418 39.76 -15.68 -15.06
N GLU A 419 39.65 -15.05 -16.22
CA GLU A 419 40.78 -14.54 -17.01
C GLU A 419 41.35 -13.25 -16.41
N GLN A 420 40.50 -12.39 -15.84
CA GLN A 420 40.93 -11.31 -14.95
C GLN A 420 41.60 -11.86 -13.69
N LEU A 421 41.01 -12.85 -13.01
CA LEU A 421 41.61 -13.46 -11.81
C LEU A 421 43.00 -14.04 -12.14
N LYS A 422 43.09 -14.74 -13.27
CA LYS A 422 44.35 -15.24 -13.83
C LYS A 422 45.34 -14.10 -14.14
N GLN A 423 44.90 -12.97 -14.69
CA GLN A 423 45.75 -11.78 -14.90
C GLN A 423 46.17 -11.12 -13.58
N TRP A 424 45.37 -11.19 -12.51
CA TRP A 424 45.76 -10.75 -11.16
C TRP A 424 46.75 -11.73 -10.50
N GLU A 425 46.63 -13.04 -10.76
CA GLU A 425 47.53 -14.07 -10.26
C GLU A 425 48.87 -14.09 -11.02
N GLU A 426 48.85 -14.05 -12.37
CA GLU A 426 50.04 -13.92 -13.21
C GLU A 426 50.72 -12.54 -13.02
N GLY A 427 49.92 -11.47 -12.88
CA GLY A 427 50.38 -10.12 -12.51
C GLY A 427 50.86 -9.99 -11.06
N SER A 428 50.73 -11.02 -10.22
CA SER A 428 51.36 -11.09 -8.89
C SER A 428 52.86 -11.32 -8.97
N GLY A 429 53.37 -11.75 -10.14
CA GLY A 429 54.80 -11.89 -10.42
C GLY A 429 55.41 -10.63 -11.04
N MET A 430 56.09 -9.81 -10.23
CA MET A 430 56.97 -8.71 -10.67
C MET A 430 56.34 -7.61 -11.57
N MET A 431 55.57 -6.72 -10.94
CA MET A 431 55.71 -5.29 -11.26
C MET A 431 55.38 -4.40 -10.06
N GLU A 432 56.09 -3.28 -9.92
CA GLU A 432 55.85 -2.35 -8.79
C GLU A 432 54.45 -1.72 -8.86
N ILE A 433 53.79 -1.65 -7.71
CA ILE A 433 52.48 -1.01 -7.58
C ILE A 433 52.64 0.49 -7.87
N ARG A 434 52.34 0.91 -9.10
CA ARG A 434 52.01 2.31 -9.40
C ARG A 434 50.74 2.68 -8.63
N LYS A 435 50.94 3.15 -7.40
CA LYS A 435 49.87 3.63 -6.52
C LYS A 435 49.09 4.71 -7.28
N MET A 436 47.87 4.41 -7.69
CA MET A 436 46.90 5.44 -8.06
C MET A 436 46.84 6.40 -6.86
N LYS A 437 47.13 7.69 -7.09
CA LYS A 437 47.23 8.68 -6.01
C LYS A 437 45.90 8.71 -5.26
N ARG A 438 45.87 8.14 -4.06
CA ARG A 438 44.78 8.39 -3.10
C ARG A 438 44.81 9.88 -2.77
N ALA A 439 43.65 10.52 -2.72
CA ALA A 439 43.54 11.91 -2.27
C ALA A 439 44.21 12.05 -0.88
N ASP A 440 44.80 13.22 -0.63
CA ASP A 440 45.69 13.42 0.51
C ASP A 440 44.93 13.17 1.83
N PRO A 441 45.47 12.43 2.82
CA PRO A 441 44.75 12.06 4.06
C PRO A 441 44.35 13.21 4.98
N GLN A 442 44.45 14.46 4.52
CA GLN A 442 43.86 15.65 5.13
C GLN A 442 42.47 15.96 4.57
N GLN A 443 42.23 15.75 3.27
CA GLN A 443 40.91 15.94 2.63
C GLN A 443 39.91 14.86 3.09
N LEU A 444 40.36 13.61 3.21
CA LEU A 444 39.57 12.46 3.69
C LEU A 444 39.23 12.48 5.20
N ARG A 445 39.37 13.63 5.87
CA ARG A 445 39.02 13.84 7.29
C ARG A 445 37.74 14.63 7.52
N GLN A 446 37.19 15.24 6.47
CA GLN A 446 36.01 16.11 6.56
C GLN A 446 34.72 15.36 6.20
N GLU A 447 34.84 14.28 5.44
CA GLU A 447 33.84 13.23 5.27
C GLU A 447 34.28 11.99 6.05
N ASP A 448 33.34 11.30 6.71
CA ASP A 448 33.62 10.03 7.37
C ASP A 448 33.96 8.98 6.30
N SER A 449 35.26 8.79 6.04
CA SER A 449 35.76 7.83 5.06
C SER A 449 35.13 6.44 5.24
N ASP A 450 35.02 5.97 6.49
CA ASP A 450 34.41 4.67 6.80
C ASP A 450 32.89 4.67 6.55
N ALA A 451 32.19 5.81 6.68
CA ALA A 451 30.78 5.90 6.29
C ALA A 451 30.65 5.81 4.76
N VAL A 452 31.43 6.57 3.99
CA VAL A 452 31.42 6.52 2.52
C VAL A 452 31.81 5.14 1.98
N TRP A 453 32.78 4.46 2.61
CA TRP A 453 33.11 3.06 2.26
C TRP A 453 32.02 2.06 2.67
N ASN A 454 31.31 2.29 3.79
CA ASN A 454 30.17 1.45 4.17
C ASN A 454 28.95 1.69 3.26
N GLU A 455 28.68 2.92 2.82
CA GLU A 455 27.65 3.25 1.85
C GLU A 455 27.99 2.69 0.47
N LEU A 456 29.23 2.85 -0.01
CA LEU A 456 29.67 2.24 -1.27
C LEU A 456 29.61 0.71 -1.20
N ALA A 457 29.92 0.10 -0.05
CA ALA A 457 29.76 -1.35 0.17
C ALA A 457 28.28 -1.76 0.31
N TYR A 458 27.42 -0.90 0.84
CA TYR A 458 25.97 -1.07 0.90
C TYR A 458 25.39 -1.03 -0.52
N PHE A 459 25.60 0.06 -1.28
CA PHE A 459 25.13 0.19 -2.66
C PHE A 459 25.73 -0.86 -3.59
N LYS A 460 26.97 -1.31 -3.37
CA LYS A 460 27.54 -2.44 -4.13
C LYS A 460 26.83 -3.76 -3.82
N ARG A 461 26.48 -4.02 -2.56
CA ARG A 461 25.70 -5.20 -2.15
C ARG A 461 24.25 -5.12 -2.63
N GLU A 462 23.64 -3.96 -2.53
CA GLU A 462 22.28 -3.68 -2.97
C GLU A 462 22.15 -3.77 -4.49
N ASN A 463 23.11 -3.25 -5.26
CA ASN A 463 23.15 -3.41 -6.72
C ASN A 463 23.39 -4.89 -7.11
N GLN A 464 24.25 -5.62 -6.39
CA GLN A 464 24.40 -7.08 -6.59
C GLN A 464 23.09 -7.83 -6.29
N GLU A 465 22.41 -7.50 -5.20
CA GLU A 465 21.12 -8.06 -4.81
C GLU A 465 20.03 -7.71 -5.83
N LEU A 466 19.97 -6.46 -6.32
CA LEU A 466 19.05 -6.02 -7.38
C LEU A 466 19.33 -6.69 -8.72
N ILE A 467 20.59 -6.98 -9.06
CA ILE A 467 20.94 -7.78 -10.25
C ILE A 467 20.43 -9.22 -10.10
N ILE A 468 20.60 -9.84 -8.92
CA ILE A 468 20.08 -11.18 -8.62
C ILE A 468 18.54 -11.18 -8.65
N GLN A 469 17.89 -10.22 -8.02
CA GLN A 469 16.43 -10.07 -8.02
C GLN A 469 15.88 -9.80 -9.42
N LYS A 470 16.52 -8.95 -10.23
CA LYS A 470 16.16 -8.73 -11.63
C LYS A 470 16.29 -10.01 -12.46
N MET A 471 17.33 -10.81 -12.23
CA MET A 471 17.51 -12.11 -12.91
C MET A 471 16.40 -13.10 -12.51
N ASN A 472 16.11 -13.22 -11.21
CA ASN A 472 15.05 -14.08 -10.68
C ASN A 472 13.66 -13.65 -11.20
N LEU A 473 13.35 -12.36 -11.16
CA LEU A 473 12.09 -11.81 -11.67
C LEU A 473 11.93 -12.04 -13.18
N GLN A 474 13.03 -11.97 -13.95
CA GLN A 474 12.98 -12.33 -15.37
C GLN A 474 12.72 -13.83 -15.56
N GLU A 475 13.33 -14.71 -14.76
CA GLU A 475 13.00 -16.15 -14.80
C GLU A 475 11.54 -16.45 -14.41
N GLU A 476 10.99 -15.78 -13.39
CA GLU A 476 9.57 -15.92 -13.04
C GLU A 476 8.65 -15.36 -14.13
N LEU A 477 9.01 -14.25 -14.79
CA LEU A 477 8.27 -13.71 -15.94
C LEU A 477 8.27 -14.73 -17.10
N ASP A 478 9.42 -15.32 -17.43
CA ASP A 478 9.52 -16.33 -18.49
C ASP A 478 8.69 -17.59 -18.16
N LYS A 479 8.73 -18.06 -16.90
CA LYS A 479 7.89 -19.18 -16.40
C LYS A 479 6.41 -18.85 -16.50
N LEU A 480 6.00 -17.68 -16.02
CA LEU A 480 4.61 -17.22 -16.06
C LEU A 480 4.10 -17.06 -17.49
N LYS A 481 4.94 -16.58 -18.43
CA LYS A 481 4.59 -16.48 -19.85
C LYS A 481 4.32 -17.86 -20.46
N VAL A 482 5.17 -18.85 -20.17
CA VAL A 482 4.95 -20.25 -20.58
C VAL A 482 3.65 -20.80 -19.97
N HIS A 483 3.43 -20.61 -18.66
CA HIS A 483 2.19 -21.04 -18.01
C HIS A 483 0.94 -20.38 -18.60
N MET A 484 0.96 -19.07 -18.87
CA MET A 484 -0.14 -18.36 -19.52
C MET A 484 -0.48 -18.93 -20.91
N SER A 485 0.52 -19.32 -21.69
CA SER A 485 0.31 -19.91 -23.02
C SER A 485 -0.19 -21.36 -22.95
N VAL A 486 0.26 -22.15 -21.97
CA VAL A 486 -0.29 -23.48 -21.67
C VAL A 486 -1.76 -23.39 -21.21
N ASP A 487 -2.07 -22.48 -20.29
CA ASP A 487 -3.44 -22.28 -19.80
C ASP A 487 -4.37 -21.73 -20.90
N LYS A 488 -3.86 -20.82 -21.76
CA LYS A 488 -4.58 -20.34 -22.95
C LYS A 488 -4.91 -21.51 -23.89
N ALA A 489 -3.95 -22.39 -24.20
CA ALA A 489 -4.19 -23.57 -25.02
C ALA A 489 -5.24 -24.50 -24.38
N LYS A 490 -5.11 -24.79 -23.09
CA LYS A 490 -6.04 -25.65 -22.33
C LYS A 490 -7.45 -25.06 -22.24
N ILE A 491 -7.59 -23.74 -22.10
CA ILE A 491 -8.87 -23.03 -22.16
C ILE A 491 -9.47 -23.13 -23.57
N GLN A 492 -8.67 -23.09 -24.63
CA GLN A 492 -9.14 -23.27 -26.00
C GLN A 492 -9.55 -24.73 -26.28
N GLU A 493 -8.81 -25.73 -25.78
CA GLU A 493 -9.17 -27.16 -25.81
C GLU A 493 -10.50 -27.44 -25.07
N LEU A 494 -10.73 -26.80 -23.92
CA LEU A 494 -12.01 -26.88 -23.21
C LEU A 494 -13.16 -26.20 -23.97
N ASN A 495 -12.89 -25.08 -24.65
CA ASN A 495 -13.89 -24.39 -25.45
C ASN A 495 -14.26 -25.16 -26.73
N THR A 496 -13.31 -25.84 -27.38
CA THR A 496 -13.61 -26.72 -28.53
C THR A 496 -14.38 -27.95 -28.08
N PHE A 497 -14.01 -28.61 -26.98
CA PHE A 497 -14.81 -29.72 -26.40
C PHE A 497 -16.25 -29.27 -26.06
N MET A 498 -16.41 -28.08 -25.49
CA MET A 498 -17.74 -27.50 -25.23
C MET A 498 -18.47 -27.05 -26.50
N ALA A 499 -17.79 -26.85 -27.63
CA ALA A 499 -18.43 -26.61 -28.93
C ALA A 499 -18.89 -27.93 -29.57
N GLU A 500 -18.01 -28.94 -29.63
CA GLU A 500 -18.33 -30.28 -30.13
C GLU A 500 -19.52 -30.88 -29.36
N ARG A 501 -19.54 -30.76 -28.02
CA ARG A 501 -20.64 -31.27 -27.18
C ARG A 501 -21.99 -30.57 -27.45
N ARG A 502 -21.99 -29.29 -27.85
CA ARG A 502 -23.22 -28.57 -28.26
C ARG A 502 -23.67 -29.00 -29.66
N GLU A 503 -22.74 -29.23 -30.57
CA GLU A 503 -23.05 -29.73 -31.92
C GLU A 503 -23.55 -31.18 -31.91
N GLU A 504 -23.00 -32.03 -31.03
CA GLU A 504 -23.49 -33.39 -30.79
C GLU A 504 -24.89 -33.41 -30.14
N GLN A 505 -25.20 -32.46 -29.26
CA GLN A 505 -26.56 -32.27 -28.73
C GLN A 505 -27.54 -31.85 -29.84
N LEU A 506 -27.17 -30.87 -30.68
CA LEU A 506 -27.98 -30.45 -31.84
C LEU A 506 -28.22 -31.59 -32.84
N LEU A 507 -27.31 -32.55 -32.94
CA LEU A 507 -27.47 -33.73 -33.79
C LEU A 507 -28.53 -34.71 -33.29
N ARG A 508 -28.57 -35.02 -31.98
CA ARG A 508 -29.61 -35.93 -31.45
C ARG A 508 -31.02 -35.38 -31.65
N TYR A 509 -31.22 -34.07 -31.48
CA TYR A 509 -32.49 -33.42 -31.82
C TYR A 509 -32.88 -33.51 -33.31
N GLY A 510 -31.93 -33.78 -34.21
CA GLY A 510 -32.19 -33.99 -35.63
C GLY A 510 -32.43 -35.45 -36.05
N GLU A 511 -32.25 -36.41 -35.14
CA GLU A 511 -32.44 -37.85 -35.39
C GLU A 511 -33.75 -38.38 -34.79
N ASP A 512 -34.19 -37.85 -33.63
CA ASP A 512 -35.44 -38.27 -32.96
C ASP A 512 -36.73 -37.85 -33.70
N ASP A 513 -36.69 -36.77 -34.50
CA ASP A 513 -37.86 -36.19 -35.22
C ASP A 513 -38.47 -37.15 -36.27
N GLY A 514 -37.79 -38.26 -36.59
CA GLY A 514 -38.24 -39.27 -37.55
C GLY A 514 -39.20 -40.34 -37.00
N VAL A 515 -39.36 -40.50 -35.68
CA VAL A 515 -39.99 -41.70 -35.08
C VAL A 515 -41.28 -41.38 -34.33
N LYS A 516 -42.42 -41.45 -35.04
CA LYS A 516 -43.76 -41.37 -34.42
C LYS A 516 -43.97 -42.49 -33.38
N LYS A 517 -44.16 -42.11 -32.11
CA LYS A 517 -44.63 -43.01 -31.04
C LYS A 517 -45.88 -42.46 -30.35
N SER A 518 -46.81 -43.35 -30.03
CA SER A 518 -48.15 -42.99 -29.54
C SER A 518 -48.16 -42.73 -28.05
N THR A 519 -48.51 -41.49 -27.66
CA THR A 519 -48.88 -41.02 -26.30
C THR A 519 -47.87 -41.14 -25.15
N PRO A 520 -47.89 -40.22 -24.15
CA PRO A 520 -48.54 -38.91 -24.10
C PRO A 520 -47.50 -37.77 -24.14
N GLU A 521 -47.28 -37.19 -25.32
CA GLU A 521 -46.32 -36.09 -25.57
C GLU A 521 -46.83 -34.72 -25.05
N ARG A 522 -47.33 -34.67 -23.81
CA ARG A 522 -47.85 -33.43 -23.20
C ARG A 522 -46.89 -32.88 -22.13
N ASN A 523 -46.50 -33.72 -21.17
CA ASN A 523 -45.59 -33.31 -20.09
C ASN A 523 -44.20 -32.90 -20.61
N TRP A 524 -43.58 -33.70 -21.49
CA TRP A 524 -42.29 -33.32 -22.09
C TRP A 524 -42.37 -32.06 -22.95
N LYS A 525 -43.52 -31.83 -23.62
CA LYS A 525 -43.73 -30.65 -24.46
C LYS A 525 -43.89 -29.39 -23.61
N GLU A 526 -44.73 -29.46 -22.58
CA GLU A 526 -44.93 -28.41 -21.59
C GLU A 526 -43.64 -28.10 -20.79
N MET A 527 -42.87 -29.12 -20.39
CA MET A 527 -41.54 -28.95 -19.78
C MET A 527 -40.53 -28.36 -20.77
N SER A 528 -40.61 -28.69 -22.07
CA SER A 528 -39.77 -28.09 -23.10
C SER A 528 -40.16 -26.64 -23.40
N GLU A 529 -41.44 -26.29 -23.35
CA GLU A 529 -41.96 -24.93 -23.49
C GLU A 529 -41.63 -24.08 -22.26
N GLN A 530 -41.73 -24.62 -21.04
CA GLN A 530 -41.22 -23.97 -19.84
C GLN A 530 -39.70 -23.76 -19.91
N THR A 531 -38.95 -24.75 -20.44
CA THR A 531 -37.50 -24.61 -20.64
C THR A 531 -37.18 -23.56 -21.72
N LEU A 532 -37.91 -23.55 -22.83
CA LEU A 532 -37.75 -22.58 -23.92
C LEU A 532 -38.12 -21.16 -23.45
N GLN A 533 -39.21 -21.01 -22.70
CA GLN A 533 -39.63 -19.74 -22.09
C GLN A 533 -38.57 -19.23 -21.11
N LYS A 534 -37.94 -20.13 -20.34
CA LYS A 534 -36.84 -19.80 -19.43
C LYS A 534 -35.53 -19.49 -20.19
N VAL A 535 -35.29 -20.11 -21.33
CA VAL A 535 -34.20 -19.73 -22.26
C VAL A 535 -34.47 -18.35 -22.86
N ILE A 536 -35.70 -18.03 -23.25
CA ILE A 536 -36.12 -16.71 -23.74
C ILE A 536 -36.02 -15.64 -22.64
N GLU A 537 -36.39 -15.96 -21.39
CA GLU A 537 -36.16 -15.08 -20.23
C GLU A 537 -34.67 -14.84 -20.00
N LEU A 538 -33.85 -15.89 -20.04
CA LEU A 538 -32.39 -15.79 -19.89
C LEU A 538 -31.73 -15.04 -21.05
N GLU A 539 -32.19 -15.22 -22.30
CA GLU A 539 -31.76 -14.43 -23.44
C GLU A 539 -32.15 -12.96 -23.27
N ASN A 540 -33.36 -12.66 -22.83
CA ASN A 540 -33.81 -11.29 -22.61
C ASN A 540 -33.04 -10.64 -21.44
N ARG A 541 -32.73 -11.39 -20.39
CA ARG A 541 -31.79 -10.98 -19.34
C ARG A 541 -30.39 -10.76 -19.89
N LEU A 542 -29.86 -11.63 -20.75
CA LEU A 542 -28.53 -11.50 -21.36
C LEU A 542 -28.46 -10.29 -22.31
N LYS A 543 -29.49 -10.08 -23.14
CA LYS A 543 -29.69 -8.87 -23.95
C LYS A 543 -29.82 -7.60 -23.07
N SER A 544 -30.41 -7.71 -21.88
CA SER A 544 -30.44 -6.61 -20.90
C SER A 544 -29.07 -6.34 -20.26
N PHE A 545 -28.31 -7.39 -19.92
CA PHE A 545 -26.95 -7.28 -19.39
C PHE A 545 -25.98 -6.77 -20.45
N GLU A 546 -26.16 -7.13 -21.71
CA GLU A 546 -25.40 -6.60 -22.84
C GLU A 546 -25.73 -5.13 -23.10
N LYS A 547 -27.00 -4.72 -23.03
CA LYS A 547 -27.40 -3.30 -23.03
C LYS A 547 -26.80 -2.52 -21.85
N ARG A 548 -26.79 -3.09 -20.63
CA ARG A 548 -26.12 -2.52 -19.45
C ARG A 548 -24.60 -2.45 -19.65
N SER A 549 -23.97 -3.48 -20.18
CA SER A 549 -22.54 -3.55 -20.49
C SER A 549 -22.14 -2.52 -21.54
N ARG A 550 -22.97 -2.30 -22.57
CA ARG A 550 -22.78 -1.21 -23.55
C ARG A 550 -22.89 0.17 -22.89
N LYS A 551 -23.90 0.40 -22.03
CA LYS A 551 -23.99 1.64 -21.23
C LYS A 551 -22.77 1.83 -20.31
N LEU A 552 -22.29 0.78 -19.65
CA LEU A 552 -21.13 0.81 -18.75
C LEU A 552 -19.83 1.07 -19.52
N LYS A 553 -19.64 0.45 -20.69
CA LYS A 553 -18.50 0.73 -21.58
C LYS A 553 -18.50 2.18 -22.06
N GLU A 554 -19.66 2.76 -22.36
CA GLU A 554 -19.76 4.17 -22.74
C GLU A 554 -19.54 5.11 -21.54
N GLY A 555 -20.00 4.74 -20.33
CA GLY A 555 -19.63 5.39 -19.08
C GLY A 555 -18.12 5.39 -18.84
N ASN A 556 -17.46 4.24 -19.00
CA ASN A 556 -16.00 4.12 -18.89
C ASN A 556 -15.28 4.98 -19.94
N LYS A 557 -15.77 5.09 -21.19
CA LYS A 557 -15.20 6.02 -22.18
C LYS A 557 -15.31 7.49 -21.74
N LYS A 558 -16.42 7.89 -21.10
CA LYS A 558 -16.56 9.24 -20.54
C LYS A 558 -15.58 9.48 -19.40
N LEU A 559 -15.52 8.55 -18.44
CA LEU A 559 -14.58 8.60 -17.31
C LEU A 559 -13.11 8.58 -17.76
N ILE A 560 -12.75 7.89 -18.84
CA ILE A 560 -11.40 7.95 -19.43
C ILE A 560 -11.10 9.36 -19.96
N LYS A 561 -12.02 9.96 -20.74
CA LYS A 561 -11.84 11.35 -21.24
C LYS A 561 -11.74 12.37 -20.12
N GLU A 562 -12.52 12.20 -19.06
CA GLU A 562 -12.50 13.05 -17.86
C GLU A 562 -11.20 12.87 -17.07
N ASN A 563 -10.70 11.64 -16.94
CA ASN A 563 -9.40 11.34 -16.35
C ASN A 563 -8.25 11.94 -17.18
N ASP A 564 -8.28 11.83 -18.51
CA ASP A 564 -7.29 12.47 -19.40
C ASP A 564 -7.34 14.00 -19.32
N PHE A 565 -8.52 14.61 -19.13
CA PHE A 565 -8.68 16.04 -18.86
C PHE A 565 -8.10 16.43 -17.49
N LEU A 566 -8.47 15.72 -16.42
CA LEU A 566 -7.94 15.95 -15.06
C LEU A 566 -6.42 15.76 -15.01
N LYS A 567 -5.89 14.76 -15.72
CA LYS A 567 -4.45 14.51 -15.86
C LYS A 567 -3.73 15.64 -16.62
N SER A 568 -4.41 16.27 -17.58
CA SER A 568 -3.92 17.46 -18.26
C SER A 568 -3.93 18.69 -17.35
N LEU A 569 -4.99 18.87 -16.55
CA LEU A 569 -5.11 19.94 -15.55
C LEU A 569 -4.06 19.81 -14.43
N VAL A 570 -3.85 18.59 -13.91
CA VAL A 570 -2.78 18.28 -12.94
C VAL A 570 -1.40 18.57 -13.54
N LYS A 571 -1.17 18.24 -14.82
CA LYS A 571 0.08 18.58 -15.51
C LYS A 571 0.26 20.10 -15.63
N GLN A 572 -0.79 20.85 -15.92
CA GLN A 572 -0.74 22.32 -15.94
C GLN A 572 -0.41 22.88 -14.55
N GLN A 573 -1.13 22.46 -13.50
CA GLN A 573 -0.84 22.85 -12.12
C GLN A 573 0.59 22.48 -11.68
N GLN A 574 1.15 21.37 -12.18
CA GLN A 574 2.52 20.95 -11.91
C GLN A 574 3.57 21.87 -12.58
N GLU A 575 3.31 22.41 -13.77
CA GLU A 575 4.18 23.44 -14.38
C GLU A 575 3.97 24.81 -13.72
N ASP A 576 2.73 25.19 -13.38
CA ASP A 576 2.41 26.41 -12.62
C ASP A 576 2.99 26.40 -11.20
N ALA A 577 3.30 25.22 -10.65
CA ALA A 577 4.05 25.08 -9.40
C ALA A 577 5.55 25.36 -9.62
N LYS A 578 6.15 24.84 -10.70
CA LYS A 578 7.57 25.05 -11.05
C LYS A 578 7.88 26.49 -11.48
N THR A 579 6.93 27.22 -12.04
CA THR A 579 7.11 28.66 -12.33
C THR A 579 7.18 29.45 -11.03
N ARG A 580 6.21 29.25 -10.12
CA ARG A 580 6.22 29.85 -8.78
C ARG A 580 7.46 29.45 -7.96
N GLU A 581 7.93 28.21 -8.09
CA GLU A 581 9.17 27.74 -7.44
C GLU A 581 10.39 28.56 -7.89
N LYS A 582 10.53 28.81 -9.20
CA LYS A 582 11.61 29.65 -9.76
C LYS A 582 11.46 31.12 -9.37
N GLU A 583 10.24 31.65 -9.33
CA GLU A 583 9.95 33.00 -8.82
C GLU A 583 10.35 33.12 -7.34
N LEU A 584 10.09 32.10 -6.53
CA LEU A 584 10.50 32.04 -5.12
C LEU A 584 12.02 31.89 -4.97
N GLU A 585 12.72 31.11 -5.80
CA GLU A 585 14.19 31.10 -5.83
C GLU A 585 14.76 32.49 -6.16
N GLN A 586 14.18 33.17 -7.15
CA GLN A 586 14.61 34.51 -7.56
C GLN A 586 14.35 35.56 -6.48
N LEU A 587 13.20 35.50 -5.81
CA LEU A 587 12.88 36.34 -4.64
C LEU A 587 13.77 36.01 -3.43
N GLN A 588 14.09 34.74 -3.18
CA GLN A 588 15.01 34.34 -2.11
C GLN A 588 16.44 34.84 -2.39
N LYS A 589 16.87 34.84 -3.67
CA LYS A 589 18.15 35.44 -4.07
C LYS A 589 18.16 36.95 -3.81
N GLY A 590 17.12 37.67 -4.27
CA GLY A 590 16.96 39.11 -3.96
C GLY A 590 16.92 39.41 -2.46
N SER A 591 16.27 38.55 -1.66
CA SER A 591 16.25 38.68 -0.20
C SER A 591 17.65 38.49 0.42
N LYS A 592 18.46 37.56 -0.09
CA LYS A 592 19.85 37.35 0.35
C LYS A 592 20.75 38.53 -0.04
N ASP A 593 20.46 39.22 -1.14
CA ASP A 593 21.20 40.40 -1.55
C ASP A 593 20.80 41.62 -0.69
N ILE A 594 19.51 41.86 -0.46
CA ILE A 594 19.01 42.87 0.49
C ILE A 594 19.55 42.65 1.92
N GLU A 595 19.75 41.39 2.34
CA GLU A 595 20.32 41.08 3.64
C GLU A 595 21.82 41.44 3.73
N LYS A 596 22.59 41.34 2.64
CA LYS A 596 23.95 41.88 2.58
C LYS A 596 23.94 43.40 2.69
N ASP A 597 23.12 44.08 1.90
CA ASP A 597 22.99 45.54 1.90
C ASP A 597 22.64 46.04 3.31
N LYS A 598 21.73 45.34 4.00
CA LYS A 598 21.38 45.59 5.41
C LYS A 598 22.57 45.41 6.36
N THR A 599 23.43 44.39 6.16
CA THR A 599 24.64 44.24 6.97
C THR A 599 25.68 45.31 6.68
N GLU A 600 25.86 45.74 5.43
CA GLU A 600 26.77 46.84 5.07
C GLU A 600 26.27 48.18 5.64
N LEU A 601 24.97 48.47 5.53
CA LEU A 601 24.34 49.63 6.17
C LEU A 601 24.48 49.59 7.70
N GLN A 602 24.38 48.41 8.33
CA GLN A 602 24.60 48.28 9.78
C GLN A 602 26.07 48.55 10.15
N VAL A 603 27.04 48.10 9.35
CA VAL A 603 28.46 48.49 9.52
C VAL A 603 28.61 50.00 9.38
N ARG A 604 27.99 50.61 8.37
CA ARG A 604 28.03 52.07 8.16
C ARG A 604 27.42 52.88 9.31
N ILE A 605 26.34 52.37 9.91
CA ILE A 605 25.74 52.96 11.12
C ILE A 605 26.72 52.88 12.28
N ASN A 606 27.35 51.72 12.50
CA ASN A 606 28.33 51.55 13.58
C ASN A 606 29.58 52.46 13.38
N GLU A 607 30.06 52.62 12.14
CA GLU A 607 31.14 53.58 11.79
C GLU A 607 30.73 55.01 12.15
N LEU A 608 29.52 55.43 11.75
CA LEU A 608 28.99 56.77 12.03
C LEU A 608 28.73 56.99 13.53
N GLU A 609 28.36 55.97 14.30
CA GLU A 609 28.26 56.07 15.77
C GLU A 609 29.64 56.24 16.43
N ILE A 610 30.67 55.57 15.91
CA ILE A 610 32.07 55.78 16.34
C ILE A 610 32.55 57.19 15.99
N GLU A 611 32.21 57.70 14.80
CA GLU A 611 32.55 59.07 14.42
C GLU A 611 31.78 60.11 15.24
N VAL A 612 30.47 59.93 15.47
CA VAL A 612 29.65 60.82 16.31
C VAL A 612 30.11 60.81 17.77
N THR A 613 30.54 59.66 18.32
CA THR A 613 31.11 59.62 19.68
C THR A 613 32.50 60.25 19.75
N SER A 614 33.32 60.13 18.70
CA SER A 614 34.59 60.84 18.55
C SER A 614 34.40 62.36 18.46
N LEU A 615 33.45 62.83 17.64
CA LEU A 615 33.07 64.24 17.52
C LEU A 615 32.49 64.79 18.82
N ARG A 616 31.62 64.04 19.51
CA ARG A 616 31.12 64.42 20.85
C ARG A 616 32.25 64.56 21.87
N ARG A 617 33.28 63.72 21.82
CA ARG A 617 34.46 63.85 22.67
C ARG A 617 35.24 65.12 22.35
N LYS A 618 35.52 65.40 21.07
CA LYS A 618 36.18 66.65 20.65
C LYS A 618 35.38 67.91 21.01
N VAL A 619 34.04 67.85 20.97
CA VAL A 619 33.16 68.94 21.43
C VAL A 619 33.22 69.08 22.96
N ALA A 620 33.28 67.98 23.71
CA ALA A 620 33.45 68.02 25.16
C ALA A 620 34.83 68.60 25.56
N GLU A 621 35.91 68.18 24.89
CA GLU A 621 37.27 68.73 25.03
C GLU A 621 37.29 70.23 24.70
N ALA A 622 36.68 70.65 23.59
CA ALA A 622 36.56 72.06 23.20
C ALA A 622 35.65 72.88 24.14
N SER A 623 34.69 72.24 24.83
CA SER A 623 33.91 72.89 25.89
C SER A 623 34.68 72.98 27.21
N GLY A 624 35.51 71.99 27.54
CA GLY A 624 36.45 72.07 28.66
C GLY A 624 37.44 73.22 28.48
N LEU A 625 38.11 73.28 27.33
CA LEU A 625 39.00 74.39 26.96
C LEU A 625 38.28 75.75 26.91
N ARG A 626 36.99 75.78 26.55
CA ARG A 626 36.17 77.01 26.63
C ARG A 626 35.97 77.44 28.08
N ASN A 627 35.61 76.52 28.97
CA ASN A 627 35.40 76.79 30.38
C ASN A 627 36.71 77.22 31.06
N GLU A 628 37.83 76.56 30.75
CA GLU A 628 39.17 76.96 31.21
C GLU A 628 39.53 78.37 30.72
N ASN A 629 39.23 78.70 29.46
CA ASN A 629 39.45 80.04 28.91
C ASN A 629 38.50 81.08 29.53
N GLU A 630 37.29 80.68 29.94
CA GLU A 630 36.32 81.52 30.66
C GLU A 630 36.74 81.75 32.13
N GLU A 631 37.34 80.75 32.80
CA GLU A 631 37.99 80.91 34.10
C GLU A 631 39.26 81.77 34.03
N LEU A 632 40.06 81.63 32.96
CA LEU A 632 41.19 82.51 32.68
C LEU A 632 40.74 83.94 32.38
N MET A 633 39.63 84.14 31.67
CA MET A 633 39.03 85.47 31.44
C MET A 633 38.48 86.06 32.74
N ASN A 634 37.81 85.29 33.60
CA ASN A 634 37.39 85.73 34.94
C ASN A 634 38.60 86.09 35.83
N SER A 635 39.73 85.38 35.66
CA SER A 635 40.99 85.67 36.36
C SER A 635 41.66 86.93 35.81
N LEU A 636 41.65 87.11 34.49
CA LEU A 636 42.12 88.31 33.79
C LEU A 636 41.27 89.53 34.17
N GLU A 637 39.95 89.39 34.30
CA GLU A 637 39.04 90.47 34.71
C GLU A 637 39.26 90.88 36.18
N LYS A 638 39.52 89.92 37.08
CA LYS A 638 40.00 90.23 38.45
C LYS A 638 41.33 90.97 38.45
N LEU A 639 42.27 90.58 37.59
CA LEU A 639 43.55 91.29 37.41
C LEU A 639 43.33 92.70 36.83
N GLN A 640 42.46 92.86 35.83
CA GLN A 640 42.11 94.15 35.21
C GLN A 640 41.45 95.09 36.24
N GLY A 641 40.54 94.57 37.07
CA GLY A 641 39.94 95.29 38.19
C GLY A 641 40.95 95.73 39.26
N SER A 642 42.03 94.96 39.46
CA SER A 642 43.13 95.37 40.34
C SER A 642 44.04 96.43 39.70
N ALA A 643 44.36 96.29 38.41
CA ALA A 643 45.22 97.23 37.68
C ALA A 643 44.58 98.62 37.52
N ASN A 644 43.27 98.66 37.28
CA ASN A 644 42.49 99.91 37.18
C ASN A 644 42.38 100.68 38.51
N LYS A 645 42.78 100.08 39.64
CA LYS A 645 42.84 100.77 40.94
C LYS A 645 44.15 101.53 41.18
N ALA A 646 45.14 101.41 40.29
CA ALA A 646 46.47 102.02 40.43
C ALA A 646 46.77 103.16 39.43
N LYS A 647 45.77 103.60 38.63
CA LYS A 647 45.95 104.64 37.59
C LYS A 647 44.73 105.57 37.44
N SER A 648 44.39 106.34 38.46
CA SER A 648 43.52 107.52 38.31
C SER A 648 43.68 108.53 39.45
N GLU A 649 44.75 109.32 39.40
CA GLU A 649 44.80 110.66 39.99
C GLU A 649 45.33 111.63 38.93
N MET A 650 44.86 112.88 38.95
CA MET A 650 45.34 114.02 38.16
C MET A 650 45.32 113.91 36.61
N ALA A 651 44.17 114.21 36.00
CA ALA A 651 44.09 115.03 34.77
C ALA A 651 42.68 115.61 34.54
N THR A 652 42.60 116.93 34.34
CA THR A 652 41.45 117.63 33.73
C THR A 652 41.57 117.53 32.19
N THR A 653 40.62 117.91 31.33
CA THR A 653 39.45 118.80 31.43
C THR A 653 38.41 118.45 30.33
N GLU A 654 37.18 118.98 30.44
CA GLU A 654 36.11 119.11 29.41
C GLU A 654 36.18 118.37 28.06
N ILE A 655 35.10 117.65 27.71
CA ILE A 655 34.38 117.86 26.43
C ILE A 655 32.93 117.32 26.48
N ARG A 656 32.08 117.92 25.66
CA ARG A 656 30.61 117.78 25.61
C ARG A 656 30.15 116.69 24.63
N SER A 657 29.45 115.66 25.11
CA SER A 657 28.48 114.84 24.33
C SER A 657 27.61 114.02 25.31
N GLY A 658 26.41 113.59 24.89
CA GLY A 658 25.39 113.13 25.83
C GLY A 658 24.66 111.83 25.47
N SER A 659 23.95 111.29 26.47
CA SER A 659 22.83 110.35 26.31
C SER A 659 21.88 110.52 27.51
N GLY A 660 20.69 109.92 27.42
CA GLY A 660 19.57 110.21 28.31
C GLY A 660 19.74 109.76 29.78
N GLN A 661 19.27 110.63 30.67
CA GLN A 661 18.30 110.35 31.73
C GLN A 661 17.65 108.95 31.71
N SER A 662 17.35 108.29 32.84
CA SER A 662 17.54 108.70 34.25
C SER A 662 17.45 107.53 35.24
N SER A 663 17.90 107.76 36.47
CA SER A 663 17.54 107.01 37.68
C SER A 663 16.00 106.98 37.91
N CYS A 664 15.39 106.15 38.77
CA CYS A 664 15.89 105.62 40.05
C CYS A 664 14.94 104.54 40.64
N LYS A 665 15.49 103.47 41.25
CA LYS A 665 15.07 102.76 42.50
C LYS A 665 13.59 102.30 42.70
N THR A 666 13.38 101.54 43.81
CA THR A 666 12.10 101.32 44.55
C THR A 666 10.95 100.56 43.85
N THR A 667 10.11 99.72 44.51
CA THR A 667 10.23 98.86 45.71
C THR A 667 9.05 97.85 45.76
N THR A 668 9.20 96.75 46.51
CA THR A 668 8.16 95.98 47.25
C THR A 668 6.79 95.62 46.62
N THR A 669 6.61 94.32 46.39
CA THR A 669 5.46 93.46 46.82
C THR A 669 4.01 93.66 46.33
N LYS A 670 3.43 92.54 45.84
CA LYS A 670 2.05 92.02 46.04
C LYS A 670 0.84 92.88 45.60
N VAL A 671 -0.03 92.30 44.75
CA VAL A 671 -1.42 91.87 45.09
C VAL A 671 -2.04 91.07 43.91
N LYS A 672 -3.12 90.30 44.17
CA LYS A 672 -3.75 89.32 43.25
C LYS A 672 -4.75 89.93 42.26
N PHE A 673 -4.73 89.44 41.02
CA PHE A 673 -5.87 89.42 40.07
C PHE A 673 -5.58 88.34 39.00
N LYS A 674 -6.54 87.65 38.36
CA LYS A 674 -8.00 87.50 38.57
C LYS A 674 -8.40 86.12 38.01
N ALA A 675 -9.39 85.43 38.60
CA ALA A 675 -9.84 84.14 38.07
C ALA A 675 -10.68 84.32 36.78
N ALA A 676 -10.37 83.54 35.73
CA ALA A 676 -11.17 83.45 34.51
C ALA A 676 -11.44 81.97 34.16
N LYS A 677 -12.74 81.64 34.09
CA LYS A 677 -13.34 80.30 34.03
C LYS A 677 -12.62 79.28 33.13
N LYS A 678 -12.54 78.02 33.60
CA LYS A 678 -12.66 76.84 32.73
C LYS A 678 -13.85 77.02 31.79
N LYS A 679 -13.62 77.00 30.48
CA LYS A 679 -14.59 76.46 29.50
C LYS A 679 -13.92 75.29 28.79
N CYS A 680 -14.23 74.07 29.24
CA CYS A 680 -13.91 72.88 28.46
C CYS A 680 -14.89 72.84 27.29
N SER A 681 -14.45 73.16 26.07
CA SER A 681 -15.27 72.97 24.86
C SER A 681 -15.19 71.51 24.42
N VAL A 682 -15.94 70.65 25.10
CA VAL A 682 -16.07 69.20 24.82
C VAL A 682 -16.71 68.94 23.44
N ASP A 683 -17.43 69.92 22.89
CA ASP A 683 -18.22 69.84 21.65
C ASP A 683 -17.44 69.55 20.36
N ARG A 684 -16.09 69.62 20.35
CA ARG A 684 -15.29 69.32 19.15
C ARG A 684 -14.87 67.86 18.98
N TYR A 685 -14.95 67.02 20.02
CA TYR A 685 -14.75 65.58 19.87
C TYR A 685 -16.05 64.85 19.49
N GLN A 686 -17.20 65.26 20.06
CA GLN A 686 -18.48 64.64 19.74
C GLN A 686 -18.92 64.88 18.28
N THR A 687 -18.68 66.08 17.73
CA THR A 687 -19.05 66.41 16.34
C THR A 687 -18.22 65.68 15.30
N VAL A 688 -16.91 65.54 15.51
CA VAL A 688 -16.02 64.79 14.61
C VAL A 688 -16.29 63.28 14.69
N LEU A 689 -16.55 62.75 15.90
CA LEU A 689 -16.93 61.35 16.08
C LEU A 689 -18.28 61.04 15.43
N ASN A 690 -19.30 61.89 15.61
CA ASN A 690 -20.59 61.71 14.95
C ASN A 690 -20.50 61.84 13.43
N HIS A 691 -19.59 62.67 12.89
CA HIS A 691 -19.33 62.74 11.45
C HIS A 691 -18.65 61.46 10.93
N SER A 692 -17.67 60.92 11.66
CA SER A 692 -17.02 59.64 11.35
C SER A 692 -18.00 58.47 11.39
N ILE A 693 -18.84 58.37 12.42
CA ILE A 693 -19.88 57.33 12.52
C ILE A 693 -20.89 57.45 11.37
N LYS A 694 -21.33 58.66 11.02
CA LYS A 694 -22.25 58.86 9.89
C LYS A 694 -21.62 58.50 8.53
N VAL A 695 -20.33 58.77 8.33
CA VAL A 695 -19.61 58.39 7.11
C VAL A 695 -19.38 56.87 7.03
N MET A 696 -19.19 56.17 8.15
CA MET A 696 -19.10 54.70 8.14
C MET A 696 -20.47 54.00 8.02
N SER A 697 -21.56 54.60 8.52
CA SER A 697 -22.92 54.03 8.43
C SER A 697 -23.30 53.71 6.97
N ASN A 698 -23.08 54.66 6.06
CA ASN A 698 -23.35 54.53 4.63
C ASN A 698 -22.51 53.46 3.90
N VAL A 699 -21.53 52.83 4.56
CA VAL A 699 -20.73 51.71 4.01
C VAL A 699 -21.33 50.35 4.37
N PHE A 700 -22.17 50.27 5.42
CA PHE A 700 -22.75 49.01 5.93
C PHE A 700 -24.22 48.78 5.53
N GLU A 701 -24.94 49.77 4.99
CA GLU A 701 -26.36 49.64 4.64
C GLU A 701 -26.68 48.55 3.58
N ASN A 702 -25.69 48.08 2.81
CA ASN A 702 -25.86 47.03 1.80
C ASN A 702 -25.67 45.58 2.28
N LEU A 703 -25.46 45.34 3.59
CA LEU A 703 -25.35 43.98 4.16
C LEU A 703 -26.22 43.77 5.41
N SER A 704 -27.32 44.51 5.54
CA SER A 704 -28.35 44.27 6.56
C SER A 704 -29.35 43.19 6.12
N LYS A 705 -28.89 41.94 6.04
CA LYS A 705 -29.79 40.78 5.90
C LYS A 705 -29.25 39.56 6.65
N ASP A 706 -29.74 39.39 7.88
CA ASP A 706 -29.51 38.20 8.69
C ASP A 706 -30.33 37.02 8.11
N ASP A 707 -29.70 36.23 7.24
CA ASP A 707 -30.22 34.93 6.80
C ASP A 707 -29.40 33.80 7.50
N TRP A 708 -29.44 33.75 8.84
CA TRP A 708 -28.86 32.70 9.70
C TRP A 708 -29.97 31.85 10.37
N GLU A 709 -30.77 31.15 9.56
CA GLU A 709 -31.73 30.13 10.05
C GLU A 709 -31.56 28.78 9.31
N ASP A 710 -32.14 27.74 9.90
CA ASP A 710 -31.85 26.30 9.73
C ASP A 710 -31.44 25.77 8.35
N VAL A 711 -30.37 24.96 8.35
CA VAL A 711 -30.09 23.99 7.28
C VAL A 711 -30.94 22.73 7.51
N SER A 712 -32.04 22.61 6.77
CA SER A 712 -32.86 21.39 6.68
C SER A 712 -33.19 21.03 5.22
N GLU A 713 -33.55 19.76 5.01
CA GLU A 713 -33.50 19.06 3.73
C GLU A 713 -34.42 19.61 2.62
N SER A 714 -33.92 19.64 1.37
CA SER A 714 -34.64 19.14 0.18
C SER A 714 -33.73 19.13 -1.07
N SER A 715 -34.20 18.52 -2.17
CA SER A 715 -33.39 18.18 -3.35
C SER A 715 -34.00 18.67 -4.68
N ASP A 716 -33.17 18.59 -5.73
CA ASP A 716 -33.50 18.50 -7.17
C ASP A 716 -33.81 19.79 -7.98
N SER A 717 -33.43 19.70 -9.27
CA SER A 717 -33.93 20.45 -10.46
C SER A 717 -33.10 21.61 -11.06
N GLU A 718 -32.26 21.22 -12.03
CA GLU A 718 -32.10 21.84 -13.38
C GLU A 718 -31.82 23.35 -13.57
N THR A 719 -30.53 23.62 -13.83
CA THR A 719 -29.94 24.58 -14.79
C THR A 719 -30.84 25.53 -15.62
N GLN A 720 -30.54 26.84 -15.61
CA GLN A 720 -30.02 27.53 -16.81
C GLN A 720 -29.29 28.88 -16.54
N THR A 721 -28.14 29.02 -17.21
CA THR A 721 -27.36 30.25 -17.54
C THR A 721 -27.71 31.63 -16.94
N MET A 722 -26.71 32.24 -16.27
CA MET A 722 -26.34 33.67 -16.45
C MET A 722 -24.81 33.84 -16.47
N GLN A 723 -24.32 35.02 -16.86
CA GLN A 723 -23.01 35.24 -17.52
C GLN A 723 -21.76 35.24 -16.61
N ASN A 724 -20.61 34.93 -17.23
CA ASN A 724 -19.30 34.89 -16.58
C ASN A 724 -18.77 36.29 -16.20
N LEU A 725 -18.26 36.44 -14.97
CA LEU A 725 -17.54 37.64 -14.51
C LEU A 725 -16.16 37.84 -15.19
N GLY A 726 -15.65 36.81 -15.89
CA GLY A 726 -14.30 36.80 -16.48
C GLY A 726 -14.07 37.78 -17.64
N THR A 727 -15.12 38.32 -18.28
CA THR A 727 -14.98 39.21 -19.44
C THR A 727 -14.42 40.59 -19.05
N ILE A 728 -14.85 41.13 -17.91
CA ILE A 728 -14.61 42.53 -17.49
C ILE A 728 -13.12 42.79 -17.15
N ILE A 729 -12.42 41.76 -16.69
CA ILE A 729 -11.00 41.85 -16.28
C ILE A 729 -10.07 41.88 -17.49
N VAL A 730 -10.49 41.37 -18.66
CA VAL A 730 -9.69 41.40 -19.90
C VAL A 730 -9.81 42.76 -20.60
N GLU A 731 -11.02 43.33 -20.67
CA GLU A 731 -11.29 44.61 -21.36
C GLU A 731 -10.63 45.83 -20.70
N THR A 732 -10.29 45.74 -19.41
CA THR A 732 -9.72 46.87 -18.64
C THR A 732 -8.21 47.07 -18.81
N SER A 733 -7.51 46.19 -19.54
CA SER A 733 -6.05 46.20 -19.67
C SER A 733 -5.48 46.73 -21.01
N GLN A 734 -6.32 47.28 -21.90
CA GLN A 734 -5.89 47.81 -23.20
C GLN A 734 -6.34 49.25 -23.50
N LYS A 735 -5.57 50.23 -23.02
CA LYS A 735 -5.33 51.55 -23.67
C LYS A 735 -4.34 52.40 -22.86
N ILE A 736 -3.17 52.67 -23.44
CA ILE A 736 -2.45 53.97 -23.49
C ILE A 736 -1.06 53.73 -24.13
N SER A 737 -0.78 54.42 -25.24
CA SER A 737 0.55 54.65 -25.83
C SER A 737 0.44 55.81 -26.82
N PRO A 738 1.39 56.76 -26.80
CA PRO A 738 2.31 56.97 -27.93
C PRO A 738 3.81 56.90 -27.47
N THR A 739 4.85 56.64 -28.28
CA THR A 739 5.29 57.21 -29.60
C THR A 739 5.83 58.65 -29.41
N GLU A 740 7.05 59.08 -29.79
CA GLU A 740 8.15 58.55 -30.64
C GLU A 740 9.49 59.28 -30.31
N ASP A 741 10.67 58.75 -30.69
CA ASP A 741 11.72 59.36 -31.55
C ASP A 741 13.04 58.50 -31.54
N ARG A 742 14.11 58.93 -32.25
CA ARG A 742 14.96 58.04 -33.06
C ARG A 742 16.41 58.55 -33.28
N ARG A 743 17.42 57.66 -33.18
CA ARG A 743 18.62 57.51 -34.07
C ARG A 743 19.69 56.56 -33.52
N ASP A 744 20.10 55.58 -34.34
CA ASP A 744 21.44 55.28 -34.90
C ASP A 744 22.71 55.28 -33.98
N GLN A 745 23.81 54.51 -34.21
CA GLN A 745 24.27 53.82 -35.44
C GLN A 745 25.38 52.73 -35.20
N LYS A 746 25.27 51.54 -35.85
CA LYS A 746 26.33 50.56 -36.33
C LYS A 746 27.45 50.08 -35.35
N GLU A 747 28.33 49.08 -35.59
CA GLU A 747 28.73 48.16 -36.71
C GLU A 747 28.67 46.67 -36.25
N ARG A 748 28.35 45.64 -37.06
CA ARG A 748 29.16 44.83 -38.02
C ARG A 748 30.41 44.13 -37.43
N ASP A 749 30.80 42.90 -37.79
CA ASP A 749 30.18 41.82 -38.60
C ASP A 749 30.84 40.43 -38.28
N GLN A 750 30.20 39.34 -38.74
CA GLN A 750 30.66 37.94 -39.06
C GLN A 750 32.09 37.45 -38.66
N THR A 751 32.31 36.20 -38.22
CA THR A 751 32.31 34.98 -39.06
C THR A 751 32.31 33.66 -38.24
N GLU A 752 32.30 32.49 -38.90
CA GLU A 752 32.06 31.16 -38.33
C GLU A 752 33.32 30.33 -37.97
N ASP A 753 33.09 29.30 -37.13
CA ASP A 753 33.58 27.90 -37.26
C ASP A 753 34.83 27.32 -36.49
N SER A 754 34.78 25.99 -36.28
CA SER A 754 35.87 25.01 -36.02
C SER A 754 36.62 24.87 -34.65
N GLN A 755 36.04 24.03 -33.76
CA GLN A 755 36.58 22.73 -33.28
C GLN A 755 37.94 22.55 -32.50
N MET A 756 37.83 22.29 -31.18
CA MET A 756 38.62 21.38 -30.28
C MET A 756 40.10 21.56 -29.83
N GLN A 757 40.33 21.10 -28.57
CA GLN A 757 41.55 20.57 -27.89
C GLN A 757 42.64 21.52 -27.33
N GLY A 758 42.98 21.37 -26.02
CA GLY A 758 44.25 21.91 -25.45
C GLY A 758 44.38 22.18 -23.92
N LYS A 759 44.48 21.12 -23.09
CA LYS A 759 45.08 21.02 -21.71
C LYS A 759 45.47 22.26 -20.86
N GLU A 760 44.85 22.37 -19.67
CA GLU A 760 45.43 22.12 -18.30
C GLU A 760 46.74 22.81 -17.82
N ILE A 761 46.72 23.51 -16.66
CA ILE A 761 47.60 23.34 -15.45
C ILE A 761 47.37 24.44 -14.35
N GLU A 762 47.06 23.99 -13.11
CA GLU A 762 47.48 24.48 -11.74
C GLU A 762 47.38 25.98 -11.30
N GLN A 763 47.39 26.39 -10.00
CA GLN A 763 47.18 25.82 -8.63
C GLN A 763 47.28 26.98 -7.59
N ILE A 764 46.73 26.90 -6.36
CA ILE A 764 47.24 27.59 -5.13
C ILE A 764 46.60 27.06 -3.81
N CYS A 765 47.42 27.00 -2.74
CA CYS A 765 47.16 26.66 -1.30
C CYS A 765 48.48 27.00 -0.50
N PRO A 766 48.71 26.72 0.82
CA PRO A 766 47.90 26.16 1.93
C PRO A 766 47.30 27.28 2.85
N ILE A 767 47.15 27.33 4.21
CA ILE A 767 47.67 26.71 5.48
C ILE A 767 46.54 26.87 6.56
N GLY A 768 46.38 26.11 7.66
CA GLY A 768 47.04 24.92 8.24
C GLY A 768 46.90 24.86 9.79
N ASP A 769 47.31 23.73 10.42
CA ASP A 769 47.43 23.39 11.87
C ASP A 769 46.22 23.56 12.85
N GLY A 770 45.95 22.66 13.82
CA GLY A 770 46.45 21.29 14.05
C GLY A 770 46.59 20.85 15.54
N LYS A 771 45.95 19.73 15.97
CA LYS A 771 46.36 18.81 17.09
C LYS A 771 45.44 17.56 17.25
N THR A 772 45.83 16.58 18.08
CA THR A 772 45.51 15.13 17.91
C THR A 772 45.00 14.34 19.16
N PRO A 773 44.42 13.12 18.99
CA PRO A 773 43.72 12.34 20.04
C PRO A 773 44.44 11.02 20.49
N LYS A 774 43.78 10.16 21.31
CA LYS A 774 44.25 8.78 21.68
C LYS A 774 43.16 7.69 21.89
N ASN A 775 43.34 6.57 21.18
CA ASN A 775 43.25 5.14 21.60
C ASN A 775 41.91 4.41 21.99
N TYR A 776 41.36 3.67 21.00
CA TYR A 776 41.24 2.18 20.93
C TYR A 776 40.16 1.29 21.65
N PHE A 777 39.45 0.53 20.79
CA PHE A 777 39.06 -0.92 20.82
C PHE A 777 37.76 -1.51 21.47
N HIS A 778 36.82 -1.88 20.58
CA HIS A 778 36.04 -3.15 20.44
C HIS A 778 35.27 -3.82 21.62
N LYS A 779 33.96 -4.14 21.36
CA LYS A 779 33.49 -5.54 21.13
C LYS A 779 32.00 -5.73 20.68
N ASN A 780 31.85 -6.47 19.58
CA ASN A 780 30.83 -7.47 19.17
C ASN A 780 29.32 -7.36 19.50
N VAL A 781 28.52 -7.58 18.44
CA VAL A 781 27.07 -7.87 18.41
C VAL A 781 26.74 -9.30 18.92
N LYS A 782 25.45 -9.61 19.18
CA LYS A 782 24.97 -10.83 19.88
C LYS A 782 23.59 -11.31 19.38
N LYS A 783 23.23 -12.58 19.73
CA LYS A 783 21.90 -13.27 19.67
C LYS A 783 21.48 -13.86 18.30
N PRO A 784 20.47 -14.78 18.23
CA PRO A 784 19.63 -15.42 19.28
C PRO A 784 20.05 -16.88 19.60
N SER A 785 19.55 -17.66 20.57
CA SER A 785 18.44 -17.66 21.57
C SER A 785 17.04 -18.17 21.15
N TYR A 786 16.64 -19.35 21.67
CA TYR A 786 15.28 -19.92 21.65
C TYR A 786 14.81 -20.38 23.05
N GLN A 787 13.49 -20.46 23.26
CA GLN A 787 12.77 -21.01 24.42
C GLN A 787 11.99 -22.27 23.96
N LYS A 788 11.90 -23.43 24.64
CA LYS A 788 11.53 -23.81 26.04
C LYS A 788 10.01 -24.08 26.24
N ARG A 789 9.60 -25.36 26.32
CA ARG A 789 8.46 -25.84 27.14
C ARG A 789 8.58 -27.35 27.50
N ASN A 790 7.72 -27.81 28.41
CA ASN A 790 7.95 -28.95 29.33
C ASN A 790 7.30 -30.29 28.90
N GLY A 791 7.71 -31.43 29.49
CA GLY A 791 7.00 -32.72 29.40
C GLY A 791 7.61 -33.84 30.29
N ASN A 792 6.79 -34.48 31.13
CA ASN A 792 7.14 -35.35 32.28
C ASN A 792 8.00 -36.63 32.05
N ILE A 793 8.86 -36.91 33.04
CA ILE A 793 9.02 -38.15 33.83
C ILE A 793 8.80 -39.52 33.13
N GLN A 794 9.87 -40.34 33.00
CA GLN A 794 9.92 -41.66 33.67
C GLN A 794 11.34 -42.24 33.83
N LYS A 795 11.42 -43.34 34.59
CA LYS A 795 12.62 -43.94 35.22
C LYS A 795 13.47 -44.76 34.25
N SER A 796 14.79 -44.79 34.47
CA SER A 796 15.52 -46.04 34.66
C SER A 796 16.79 -45.77 35.48
N SER A 797 17.32 -46.80 36.13
CA SER A 797 18.54 -46.78 36.95
C SER A 797 19.70 -47.46 36.23
N HIS A 798 20.95 -47.17 36.64
CA HIS A 798 21.93 -48.16 37.17
C HIS A 798 23.38 -47.64 37.10
N THR A 799 24.12 -47.86 38.20
CA THR A 799 25.57 -48.11 38.39
C THR A 799 26.61 -47.41 37.47
N ALA A 800 27.76 -46.89 37.96
CA ALA A 800 28.48 -47.16 39.21
C ALA A 800 29.37 -45.98 39.67
N GLY A 801 29.83 -46.02 40.92
CA GLY A 801 31.09 -45.36 41.35
C GLY A 801 32.33 -46.21 41.00
N PRO A 802 33.55 -45.91 41.51
CA PRO A 802 33.78 -45.28 42.82
C PRO A 802 34.91 -44.22 42.94
N THR A 803 34.79 -43.41 43.98
CA THR A 803 35.86 -43.00 44.93
C THR A 803 37.25 -42.61 44.44
N ARG A 804 37.59 -41.33 44.61
CA ARG A 804 38.65 -40.94 45.57
C ARG A 804 38.43 -39.52 46.10
N ALA A 805 38.66 -39.36 47.41
CA ALA A 805 38.60 -38.07 48.09
C ALA A 805 40.02 -37.49 48.26
N ASN A 806 40.12 -36.18 48.47
CA ASN A 806 41.14 -35.67 49.39
C ASN A 806 40.58 -34.53 50.24
N ARG A 807 41.18 -34.31 51.41
CA ARG A 807 40.79 -33.30 52.39
C ARG A 807 41.53 -31.99 52.12
N GLU A 808 40.94 -30.87 52.54
CA GLU A 808 41.60 -30.06 53.58
C GLU A 808 40.63 -29.14 54.33
N LYS A 809 41.04 -28.69 55.52
CA LYS A 809 40.21 -27.90 56.45
C LYS A 809 40.86 -26.54 56.68
N TRP A 810 40.15 -25.45 56.42
CA TRP A 810 40.44 -24.14 57.04
C TRP A 810 39.17 -23.58 57.68
N LYS A 811 39.32 -22.83 58.77
CA LYS A 811 38.26 -22.55 59.75
C LYS A 811 37.53 -21.23 59.45
N ASN A 812 36.30 -21.14 59.97
CA ASN A 812 35.51 -19.91 60.00
C ASN A 812 36.21 -18.81 60.81
N ILE A 813 36.12 -17.55 60.35
CA ILE A 813 36.14 -16.31 61.14
C ILE A 813 35.20 -15.31 60.44
N THR A 814 34.57 -14.42 61.22
CA THR A 814 33.38 -13.65 60.82
C THR A 814 33.70 -12.37 60.04
N ALA A 815 33.15 -12.21 58.82
CA ALA A 815 33.13 -10.93 58.10
C ALA A 815 31.88 -10.77 57.19
N GLN A 816 30.99 -9.92 57.68
CA GLN A 816 29.75 -9.36 57.13
C GLN A 816 29.71 -9.04 55.61
N LYS A 817 28.72 -9.61 54.90
CA LYS A 817 28.08 -9.13 53.64
C LYS A 817 28.98 -8.80 52.42
N SER A 818 29.71 -9.79 51.86
CA SER A 818 30.27 -9.66 50.49
C SER A 818 30.45 -10.96 49.67
N ASN A 819 30.43 -12.13 50.30
CA ASN A 819 30.98 -13.37 49.71
C ASN A 819 30.16 -14.06 48.59
N SER A 820 28.90 -13.69 48.35
CA SER A 820 28.04 -14.36 47.34
C SER A 820 28.64 -14.30 45.93
N ASN A 821 29.14 -13.13 45.53
CA ASN A 821 29.74 -12.92 44.21
C ASN A 821 31.03 -13.74 44.01
N ILE A 822 31.80 -13.98 45.06
CA ILE A 822 33.07 -14.74 45.00
C ILE A 822 32.78 -16.24 44.84
N ILE A 823 31.75 -16.76 45.49
CA ILE A 823 31.30 -18.15 45.33
C ILE A 823 30.76 -18.36 43.91
N LEU A 824 29.85 -17.49 43.45
CA LEU A 824 29.31 -17.56 42.09
C LEU A 824 30.39 -17.44 41.01
N LEU A 825 31.43 -16.62 41.22
CA LEU A 825 32.59 -16.54 40.31
C LEU A 825 33.42 -17.83 40.30
N ARG A 826 33.63 -18.48 41.45
CA ARG A 826 34.33 -19.78 41.52
C ARG A 826 33.54 -20.90 40.84
N GLU A 827 32.23 -20.97 41.09
CA GLU A 827 31.32 -21.90 40.41
C GLU A 827 31.28 -21.66 38.90
N ARG A 828 31.28 -20.38 38.47
CA ARG A 828 31.37 -19.99 37.06
C ARG A 828 32.70 -20.43 36.43
N ILE A 829 33.82 -20.29 37.14
CA ILE A 829 35.15 -20.72 36.66
C ILE A 829 35.22 -22.25 36.54
N VAL A 830 34.76 -22.99 37.56
CA VAL A 830 34.70 -24.47 37.50
C VAL A 830 33.79 -24.94 36.37
N SER A 831 32.62 -24.32 36.19
CA SER A 831 31.71 -24.62 35.08
C SER A 831 32.35 -24.35 33.70
N LEU A 832 33.12 -23.27 33.56
CA LEU A 832 33.86 -22.95 32.34
C LEU A 832 35.04 -23.89 32.11
N GLN A 833 35.75 -24.33 33.16
CA GLN A 833 36.79 -25.36 33.05
C GLN A 833 36.18 -26.71 32.63
N GLN A 834 35.02 -27.08 33.19
CA GLN A 834 34.31 -28.29 32.81
C GLN A 834 33.82 -28.22 31.35
N GLN A 835 33.23 -27.09 30.92
CA GLN A 835 32.86 -26.87 29.52
C GLN A 835 34.06 -26.91 28.57
N ASN A 836 35.19 -26.30 28.94
CA ASN A 836 36.43 -26.37 28.16
C ASN A 836 36.98 -27.79 28.08
N SER A 837 36.90 -28.59 29.15
CA SER A 837 37.30 -30.00 29.14
C SER A 837 36.38 -30.86 28.24
N ALA A 838 35.07 -30.60 28.25
CA ALA A 838 34.11 -31.27 27.39
C ALA A 838 34.32 -30.90 25.91
N LEU A 839 34.57 -29.62 25.61
CA LEU A 839 34.93 -29.15 24.27
C LEU A 839 36.26 -29.74 23.77
N LEU A 840 37.27 -29.85 24.64
CA LEU A 840 38.56 -30.44 24.30
C LEU A 840 38.46 -31.95 24.04
N ASN A 841 37.62 -32.66 24.79
CA ASN A 841 37.33 -34.08 24.55
C ASN A 841 36.46 -34.28 23.30
N ALA A 842 35.47 -33.42 23.05
CA ALA A 842 34.68 -33.43 21.81
C ALA A 842 35.56 -33.14 20.58
N LYS A 843 36.51 -32.21 20.69
CA LYS A 843 37.52 -31.93 19.66
C LYS A 843 38.38 -33.17 19.37
N LYS A 844 38.87 -33.87 20.40
CA LYS A 844 39.61 -35.13 20.24
C LYS A 844 38.76 -36.24 19.59
N ALA A 845 37.48 -36.37 19.96
CA ALA A 845 36.58 -37.34 19.35
C ALA A 845 36.33 -37.03 17.86
N ALA A 846 36.15 -35.76 17.51
CA ALA A 846 36.04 -35.32 16.11
C ALA A 846 37.36 -35.50 15.33
N GLU A 847 38.52 -35.29 15.97
CA GLU A 847 39.83 -35.55 15.36
C GLU A 847 40.09 -37.05 15.13
N LEU A 848 39.51 -37.93 15.96
CA LEU A 848 39.56 -39.38 15.75
C LEU A 848 38.62 -39.81 14.61
N SER A 849 37.35 -39.39 14.60
CA SER A 849 36.43 -39.74 13.50
C SER A 849 36.89 -39.17 12.16
N VAL A 850 37.51 -37.98 12.12
CA VAL A 850 38.13 -37.44 10.90
C VAL A 850 39.33 -38.28 10.43
N LYS A 851 40.05 -38.97 11.33
CA LYS A 851 41.10 -39.94 10.92
C LYS A 851 40.47 -41.23 10.39
N GLU A 852 39.46 -41.77 11.05
CA GLU A 852 38.71 -42.95 10.61
C GLU A 852 38.10 -42.73 9.21
N TYR A 853 37.46 -41.57 8.97
CA TYR A 853 36.94 -41.22 7.65
C TYR A 853 38.04 -41.07 6.58
N LYS A 854 39.24 -40.60 6.94
CA LYS A 854 40.38 -40.56 6.00
C LYS A 854 40.85 -41.96 5.65
N GLU A 855 41.04 -42.83 6.64
CA GLU A 855 41.47 -44.21 6.44
C GLU A 855 40.45 -45.02 5.60
N VAL A 856 39.15 -44.82 5.85
CA VAL A 856 38.07 -45.40 5.03
C VAL A 856 38.11 -44.85 3.61
N ASN A 857 38.34 -43.55 3.41
CA ASN A 857 38.43 -42.94 2.09
C ASN A 857 39.68 -43.40 1.31
N GLU A 858 40.82 -43.59 1.97
CA GLU A 858 42.04 -44.17 1.38
C GLU A 858 41.83 -45.63 0.97
N LYS A 859 41.16 -46.44 1.81
CA LYS A 859 40.75 -47.81 1.47
C LYS A 859 39.80 -47.85 0.27
N LEU A 860 38.83 -46.94 0.20
CA LEU A 860 37.88 -46.85 -0.91
C LEU A 860 38.55 -46.40 -2.22
N LEU A 861 39.49 -45.45 -2.15
CA LEU A 861 40.33 -45.04 -3.28
C LEU A 861 41.16 -46.23 -3.81
N HIS A 862 41.79 -47.00 -2.92
CA HIS A 862 42.57 -48.18 -3.29
C HIS A 862 41.69 -49.30 -3.88
N GLN A 863 40.46 -49.47 -3.36
CA GLN A 863 39.47 -50.40 -3.91
C GLN A 863 39.01 -49.96 -5.32
N GLN A 864 38.80 -48.66 -5.55
CA GLN A 864 38.50 -48.12 -6.87
C GLN A 864 39.65 -48.39 -7.85
N GLN A 865 40.89 -48.09 -7.48
CA GLN A 865 42.06 -48.34 -8.33
C GLN A 865 42.21 -49.82 -8.72
N VAL A 866 41.95 -50.75 -7.79
CA VAL A 866 41.94 -52.20 -8.07
C VAL A 866 40.76 -52.59 -8.99
N SER A 867 39.60 -51.95 -8.83
CA SER A 867 38.45 -52.16 -9.74
C SER A 867 38.76 -51.68 -11.16
N ASP A 868 39.38 -50.50 -11.31
CA ASP A 868 39.77 -49.95 -12.61
C ASP A 868 40.84 -50.83 -13.29
N GLN A 869 41.81 -51.34 -12.53
CA GLN A 869 42.80 -52.30 -13.05
C GLN A 869 42.15 -53.61 -13.51
N ARG A 870 41.19 -54.15 -12.74
CA ARG A 870 40.42 -55.34 -13.14
C ARG A 870 39.59 -55.08 -14.41
N PHE A 871 38.96 -53.91 -14.52
CA PHE A 871 38.20 -53.52 -15.71
C PHE A 871 39.09 -53.39 -16.94
N GLN A 872 40.27 -52.76 -16.82
CA GLN A 872 41.26 -52.69 -17.89
C GLN A 872 41.74 -54.09 -18.33
N THR A 873 42.03 -54.98 -17.38
CA THR A 873 42.44 -56.37 -17.64
C THR A 873 41.33 -57.16 -18.34
N SER A 874 40.08 -57.01 -17.90
CA SER A 874 38.91 -57.59 -18.57
C SER A 874 38.76 -57.06 -20.00
N ARG A 875 38.93 -55.75 -20.21
CA ARG A 875 38.86 -55.10 -21.53
C ARG A 875 39.97 -55.58 -22.47
N GLN A 876 41.17 -55.87 -21.96
CA GLN A 876 42.25 -56.51 -22.73
C GLN A 876 41.93 -57.97 -23.07
N THR A 877 41.37 -58.72 -22.12
CA THR A 877 40.95 -60.12 -22.32
C THR A 877 39.86 -60.22 -23.38
N ILE A 878 38.84 -59.36 -23.33
CA ILE A 878 37.77 -59.27 -24.35
C ILE A 878 38.34 -58.90 -25.73
N LYS A 879 39.33 -57.99 -25.80
CA LYS A 879 40.04 -57.69 -27.05
C LYS A 879 40.76 -58.93 -27.62
N LYS A 880 41.44 -59.71 -26.77
CA LYS A 880 42.09 -60.96 -27.20
C LYS A 880 41.06 -61.97 -27.71
N LEU A 881 40.01 -62.26 -26.93
CA LEU A 881 38.96 -63.20 -27.33
C LEU A 881 38.27 -62.81 -28.65
N ASN A 882 38.12 -61.50 -28.94
CA ASN A 882 37.61 -61.03 -30.23
C ASN A 882 38.59 -61.24 -31.41
N LEU A 883 39.91 -61.21 -31.17
CA LEU A 883 40.91 -61.58 -32.16
C LEU A 883 40.94 -63.10 -32.38
N ASP A 884 40.89 -63.89 -31.31
CA ASP A 884 40.83 -65.35 -31.36
C ASP A 884 39.55 -65.80 -32.12
N LEU A 885 38.40 -65.17 -31.86
CA LEU A 885 37.14 -65.35 -32.59
C LEU A 885 37.16 -64.82 -34.04
N ALA A 886 38.11 -63.97 -34.42
CA ALA A 886 38.32 -63.57 -35.81
C ALA A 886 39.21 -64.59 -36.55
N GLY A 887 40.19 -65.18 -35.86
CA GLY A 887 40.97 -66.32 -36.35
C GLY A 887 40.09 -67.53 -36.64
N LEU A 888 39.31 -67.99 -35.66
CA LEU A 888 38.38 -69.12 -35.81
C LEU A 888 37.33 -68.92 -36.93
N ARG A 889 36.94 -67.67 -37.22
CA ARG A 889 36.06 -67.37 -38.36
C ARG A 889 36.77 -67.59 -39.70
N LYS A 890 38.04 -67.17 -39.83
CA LYS A 890 38.84 -67.43 -41.03
C LYS A 890 39.12 -68.93 -41.20
N GLU A 891 39.47 -69.64 -40.14
CA GLU A 891 39.67 -71.09 -40.20
C GLU A 891 38.42 -71.83 -40.67
N LYS A 892 37.22 -71.42 -40.20
CA LYS A 892 35.95 -71.94 -40.72
C LYS A 892 35.75 -71.63 -42.21
N GLU A 893 36.08 -70.42 -42.64
CA GLU A 893 35.93 -69.97 -44.03
C GLU A 893 36.90 -70.68 -44.98
N ASP A 894 38.11 -70.98 -44.54
CA ASP A 894 39.09 -71.77 -45.30
C ASP A 894 38.81 -73.28 -45.26
N LEU A 895 38.17 -73.80 -44.20
CA LEU A 895 37.63 -75.16 -44.18
C LEU A 895 36.43 -75.32 -45.11
N LEU A 896 35.58 -74.29 -45.27
CA LEU A 896 34.49 -74.31 -46.25
C LEU A 896 35.02 -74.35 -47.69
N LYS A 897 36.02 -73.52 -48.03
CA LYS A 897 36.68 -73.57 -49.36
C LYS A 897 37.36 -74.92 -49.64
N LYS A 898 37.90 -75.57 -48.60
CA LYS A 898 38.44 -76.94 -48.69
C LYS A 898 37.36 -78.00 -48.89
N LEU A 899 36.16 -77.79 -48.33
CA LEU A 899 35.02 -78.67 -48.57
C LEU A 899 34.50 -78.52 -50.01
N GLU A 900 34.35 -77.28 -50.49
CA GLU A 900 33.94 -76.98 -51.87
C GLU A 900 34.91 -77.59 -52.89
N SER A 901 36.22 -77.37 -52.74
CA SER A 901 37.25 -77.99 -53.60
C SER A 901 37.40 -79.52 -53.43
N SER A 902 36.87 -80.12 -52.36
CA SER A 902 36.74 -81.59 -52.25
C SER A 902 35.49 -82.13 -52.96
N SER A 903 34.45 -81.31 -53.10
CA SER A 903 33.22 -81.66 -53.82
C SER A 903 33.50 -81.89 -55.31
N GLU A 904 34.30 -81.02 -55.92
CA GLU A 904 34.64 -81.04 -57.35
C GLU A 904 35.43 -82.29 -57.78
N ILE A 905 36.06 -83.01 -56.85
CA ILE A 905 36.81 -84.25 -57.13
C ILE A 905 35.85 -85.45 -57.28
N THR A 906 34.62 -85.36 -56.79
CA THR A 906 33.69 -86.50 -56.71
C THR A 906 32.81 -86.67 -57.96
N SER A 907 32.83 -85.72 -58.91
CA SER A 907 32.01 -85.73 -60.13
C SER A 907 32.76 -86.18 -61.40
N LEU A 908 33.96 -86.75 -61.27
CA LEU A 908 34.80 -87.18 -62.40
C LEU A 908 35.29 -88.64 -62.25
N ALA A 909 34.39 -89.53 -61.81
CA ALA A 909 34.71 -90.94 -61.51
C ALA A 909 33.70 -91.96 -62.09
N GLU A 910 32.76 -91.52 -62.94
CA GLU A 910 31.62 -92.34 -63.41
C GLU A 910 31.57 -92.52 -64.95
N GLU A 911 32.73 -92.50 -65.63
CA GLU A 911 32.80 -92.90 -67.04
C GLU A 911 34.19 -93.46 -67.43
N VAL A 912 34.37 -94.80 -67.45
CA VAL A 912 35.37 -95.57 -68.26
C VAL A 912 35.29 -97.09 -67.99
N ALA A 913 35.61 -97.87 -69.04
CA ALA A 913 35.95 -99.31 -69.09
C ALA A 913 34.82 -100.39 -69.12
N HIS A 914 35.02 -101.37 -70.02
CA HIS A 914 34.13 -102.47 -70.42
C HIS A 914 34.84 -103.83 -70.28
N VAL A 915 34.06 -104.94 -70.18
CA VAL A 915 34.38 -106.30 -70.73
C VAL A 915 35.52 -107.09 -70.01
N THR A 916 35.46 -108.41 -69.71
CA THR A 916 35.50 -109.63 -70.58
C THR A 916 35.18 -110.88 -69.67
N VAL A 917 34.36 -111.91 -70.02
CA VAL A 917 34.66 -113.20 -70.75
C VAL A 917 35.45 -114.24 -69.90
N PRO A 918 35.38 -115.60 -70.06
CA PRO A 918 34.88 -116.44 -71.17
C PRO A 918 33.87 -117.59 -70.84
N ARG A 919 33.52 -118.35 -71.89
CA ARG A 919 32.72 -119.61 -71.92
C ARG A 919 33.55 -120.72 -72.60
N ILE A 920 33.39 -121.99 -72.22
CA ILE A 920 34.07 -123.16 -72.84
C ILE A 920 33.05 -124.12 -73.48
N GLN A 921 33.48 -124.85 -74.51
CA GLN A 921 32.71 -125.81 -75.31
C GLN A 921 33.26 -127.24 -75.18
N VAL A 922 32.47 -128.25 -75.58
CA VAL A 922 32.93 -129.64 -75.84
C VAL A 922 32.23 -130.16 -77.09
N THR A 923 32.89 -131.00 -77.89
CA THR A 923 32.46 -131.39 -79.25
C THR A 923 32.83 -132.85 -79.59
N SER A 924 32.20 -133.39 -80.63
CA SER A 924 32.60 -134.54 -81.47
C SER A 924 31.91 -135.91 -81.25
N LEU A 925 31.99 -136.73 -82.30
CA LEU A 925 31.21 -137.96 -82.59
C LEU A 925 32.03 -139.26 -82.33
N GLY A 926 31.39 -140.42 -82.49
CA GLY A 926 32.03 -141.77 -82.47
C GLY A 926 32.67 -142.16 -83.82
N PRO A 927 32.66 -143.45 -84.28
CA PRO A 927 31.91 -144.61 -83.77
C PRO A 927 32.67 -145.97 -83.68
N SER A 928 31.97 -147.01 -83.19
CA SER A 928 31.99 -148.48 -83.51
C SER A 928 33.24 -149.14 -84.16
N ARG A 929 33.69 -150.35 -83.78
CA ARG A 929 32.96 -151.53 -83.26
C ARG A 929 33.76 -152.34 -82.22
N SER A 930 33.16 -152.72 -81.08
CA SER A 930 33.18 -154.12 -80.56
C SER A 930 32.39 -154.24 -79.25
N VAL A 931 31.24 -154.93 -79.32
CA VAL A 931 30.15 -154.82 -78.31
C VAL A 931 30.53 -155.30 -76.90
N ASP A 932 31.36 -156.34 -76.75
CA ASP A 932 31.76 -156.85 -75.42
C ASP A 932 32.68 -155.90 -74.64
N LEU A 933 33.49 -155.10 -75.34
CA LEU A 933 34.28 -154.04 -74.71
C LEU A 933 33.39 -152.87 -74.31
N GLU A 934 32.41 -152.52 -75.14
CA GLU A 934 31.41 -151.49 -74.84
C GLU A 934 30.59 -151.86 -73.59
N MET A 935 30.17 -153.13 -73.44
CA MET A 935 29.44 -153.63 -72.26
C MET A 935 30.22 -153.42 -70.95
N LYS A 936 31.49 -153.83 -70.90
CA LYS A 936 32.36 -153.64 -69.70
C LYS A 936 32.70 -152.17 -69.47
N GLN A 937 32.91 -151.40 -70.54
CA GLN A 937 33.17 -149.95 -70.42
C GLN A 937 31.92 -149.20 -69.93
N LEU A 938 30.72 -149.60 -70.35
CA LEU A 938 29.45 -149.06 -69.86
C LEU A 938 29.22 -149.40 -68.39
N GLN A 939 29.53 -150.62 -67.94
CA GLN A 939 29.45 -150.99 -66.52
C GLN A 939 30.41 -150.15 -65.66
N CYS A 940 31.63 -149.86 -66.15
CA CYS A 940 32.57 -148.96 -65.48
C CYS A 940 32.12 -147.49 -65.51
N LYS A 941 31.61 -147.00 -66.64
CA LYS A 941 31.01 -145.66 -66.79
C LYS A 941 29.82 -145.48 -65.85
N LEU A 942 28.95 -146.48 -65.73
CA LEU A 942 27.81 -146.49 -64.80
C LEU A 942 28.29 -146.41 -63.35
N LYS A 943 29.24 -147.27 -62.94
CA LYS A 943 29.81 -147.24 -61.58
C LYS A 943 30.46 -145.88 -61.25
N ASN A 944 31.19 -145.29 -62.20
CA ASN A 944 31.78 -143.96 -62.04
C ASN A 944 30.71 -142.85 -61.96
N ALA A 945 29.64 -142.95 -62.76
CA ALA A 945 28.50 -142.03 -62.68
C ALA A 945 27.72 -142.19 -61.36
N THR A 946 27.58 -143.40 -60.81
CA THR A 946 27.00 -143.63 -59.48
C THR A 946 27.88 -143.02 -58.39
N ASN A 947 29.20 -143.23 -58.45
CA ASN A 947 30.14 -142.62 -57.50
C ASN A 947 30.07 -141.09 -57.55
N GLU A 948 30.12 -140.48 -58.73
CA GLU A 948 29.99 -139.03 -58.87
C GLU A 948 28.60 -138.55 -58.45
N LEU A 949 27.51 -139.29 -58.72
CA LEU A 949 26.17 -138.97 -58.20
C LEU A 949 26.12 -139.00 -56.66
N THR A 950 26.79 -139.94 -55.99
CA THR A 950 26.89 -139.93 -54.52
C THR A 950 27.68 -138.75 -53.99
N LYS A 951 28.77 -138.35 -54.67
CA LYS A 951 29.58 -137.17 -54.36
C LYS A 951 28.83 -135.85 -54.59
N GLN A 952 28.09 -135.75 -55.68
CA GLN A 952 27.17 -134.63 -55.92
C GLN A 952 26.04 -134.62 -54.89
N SER A 953 25.53 -135.78 -54.47
CA SER A 953 24.53 -135.87 -53.39
C SER A 953 25.08 -135.41 -52.03
N SER A 954 26.34 -135.73 -51.68
CA SER A 954 26.97 -135.18 -50.48
C SER A 954 27.19 -133.67 -50.57
N ASN A 955 27.58 -133.15 -51.75
CA ASN A 955 27.73 -131.71 -51.97
C ASN A 955 26.38 -130.98 -51.88
N LEU A 956 25.31 -131.56 -52.43
CA LEU A 956 23.95 -131.01 -52.33
C LEU A 956 23.44 -131.02 -50.89
N LYS A 957 23.81 -132.04 -50.09
CA LYS A 957 23.52 -132.08 -48.65
C LYS A 957 24.31 -131.01 -47.89
N SER A 958 25.61 -130.83 -48.15
CA SER A 958 26.41 -129.80 -47.47
C SER A 958 25.94 -128.39 -47.83
N LEU A 959 25.62 -128.13 -49.10
CA LEU A 959 25.02 -126.86 -49.54
C LEU A 959 23.63 -126.63 -48.91
N LYS A 960 22.82 -127.68 -48.72
CA LYS A 960 21.54 -127.56 -48.01
C LYS A 960 21.74 -127.24 -46.52
N PHE A 961 22.71 -127.84 -45.84
CA PHE A 961 23.05 -127.49 -44.46
C PHE A 961 23.60 -126.06 -44.34
N GLU A 962 24.46 -125.64 -45.28
CA GLU A 962 24.95 -124.25 -45.30
C GLU A 962 23.80 -123.26 -45.54
N LEU A 963 22.91 -123.52 -46.51
CA LEU A 963 21.75 -122.67 -46.79
C LEU A 963 20.82 -122.54 -45.57
N LEU A 964 20.55 -123.65 -44.86
CA LEU A 964 19.79 -123.63 -43.61
C LEU A 964 20.48 -122.78 -42.53
N ALA A 965 21.80 -122.91 -42.36
CA ALA A 965 22.56 -122.10 -41.41
C ALA A 965 22.59 -120.60 -41.79
N LYS A 966 22.63 -120.27 -43.09
CA LYS A 966 22.47 -118.87 -43.55
C LYS A 966 21.06 -118.34 -43.27
N GLU A 967 20.02 -119.15 -43.47
CA GLU A 967 18.64 -118.75 -43.20
C GLU A 967 18.37 -118.57 -41.70
N GLU A 968 18.96 -119.41 -40.85
CA GLU A 968 18.92 -119.26 -39.38
C GLU A 968 19.62 -117.98 -38.92
N HIS A 969 20.82 -117.68 -39.45
CA HIS A 969 21.51 -116.40 -39.21
C HIS A 969 20.71 -115.19 -39.73
N ILE A 970 20.00 -115.31 -40.85
CA ILE A 970 19.10 -114.25 -41.36
C ILE A 970 17.93 -114.02 -40.39
N LYS A 971 17.36 -115.07 -39.80
CA LYS A 971 16.30 -114.96 -38.78
C LYS A 971 16.82 -114.30 -37.49
N GLU A 972 18.00 -114.69 -37.01
CA GLU A 972 18.63 -114.04 -35.85
C GLU A 972 18.88 -112.54 -36.11
N MET A 973 19.40 -112.18 -37.28
CA MET A 973 19.61 -110.79 -37.68
C MET A 973 18.30 -110.01 -37.83
N HIS A 974 17.21 -110.65 -38.30
CA HIS A 974 15.90 -110.04 -38.37
C HIS A 974 15.31 -109.78 -36.98
N GLU A 975 15.39 -110.75 -36.05
CA GLU A 975 15.01 -110.54 -34.65
C GLU A 975 15.83 -109.42 -33.98
N LYS A 976 17.14 -109.37 -34.24
CA LYS A 976 18.04 -108.33 -33.73
C LYS A 976 17.65 -106.95 -34.26
N MET A 977 17.27 -106.85 -35.53
CA MET A 977 16.72 -105.65 -36.14
C MET A 977 15.40 -105.25 -35.46
N SER A 978 14.43 -106.15 -35.30
CA SER A 978 13.16 -105.85 -34.61
C SER A 978 13.28 -105.57 -33.10
N ARG A 979 14.37 -106.01 -32.46
CA ARG A 979 14.75 -105.54 -31.11
C ARG A 979 15.25 -104.10 -31.16
N MET A 980 16.16 -103.77 -32.07
CA MET A 980 16.68 -102.42 -32.27
C MET A 980 15.62 -101.40 -32.72
N GLU A 981 14.65 -101.81 -33.55
CA GLU A 981 13.55 -100.95 -33.99
C GLU A 981 12.66 -100.52 -32.81
N ARG A 982 12.34 -101.44 -31.88
CA ARG A 982 11.60 -101.11 -30.65
C ARG A 982 12.40 -100.19 -29.73
N ASP A 983 13.69 -100.44 -29.60
CA ASP A 983 14.61 -99.53 -28.90
C ASP A 983 14.60 -98.11 -29.50
N ILE A 984 14.60 -98.01 -30.84
CA ILE A 984 14.57 -96.74 -31.56
C ILE A 984 13.21 -96.04 -31.41
N THR A 985 12.09 -96.75 -31.47
CA THR A 985 10.77 -96.13 -31.26
C THR A 985 10.59 -95.68 -29.81
N MET A 986 11.03 -96.46 -28.81
CA MET A 986 11.04 -96.02 -27.41
C MET A 986 11.93 -94.79 -27.19
N LYS A 987 13.13 -94.75 -27.80
CA LYS A 987 14.03 -93.58 -27.73
C LYS A 987 13.43 -92.34 -28.43
N ARG A 988 12.69 -92.50 -29.54
CA ARG A 988 11.95 -91.39 -30.18
C ARG A 988 10.86 -90.83 -29.26
N HIS A 989 10.00 -91.69 -28.70
CA HIS A 989 8.97 -91.26 -27.74
C HIS A 989 9.59 -90.52 -26.53
N LEU A 990 10.70 -91.03 -25.96
CA LEU A 990 11.39 -90.35 -24.86
C LEU A 990 11.96 -88.98 -25.27
N ILE A 991 12.48 -88.84 -26.50
CA ILE A 991 12.98 -87.56 -27.02
C ILE A 991 11.82 -86.57 -27.27
N GLU A 992 10.68 -87.05 -27.75
CA GLU A 992 9.48 -86.24 -27.99
C GLU A 992 8.83 -85.78 -26.67
N ASP A 993 8.75 -86.67 -25.68
CA ASP A 993 8.33 -86.40 -24.31
C ASP A 993 9.27 -85.41 -23.58
N LEU A 994 10.59 -85.55 -23.76
CA LEU A 994 11.58 -84.58 -23.27
C LEU A 994 11.44 -83.21 -23.97
N LYS A 995 11.22 -83.16 -25.28
CA LYS A 995 10.94 -81.92 -26.02
C LYS A 995 9.62 -81.27 -25.57
N PHE A 996 8.59 -82.05 -25.30
CA PHE A 996 7.31 -81.56 -24.79
C PHE A 996 7.49 -80.94 -23.40
N ARG A 997 8.15 -81.64 -22.46
CA ARG A 997 8.53 -81.06 -21.16
C ARG A 997 9.38 -79.80 -21.29
N GLN A 998 10.35 -79.78 -22.22
CA GLN A 998 11.17 -78.60 -22.46
C GLN A 998 10.32 -77.42 -22.96
N LYS A 999 9.36 -77.66 -23.86
CA LYS A 999 8.43 -76.64 -24.35
C LYS A 999 7.55 -76.10 -23.23
N VAL A 1000 6.90 -76.97 -22.46
CA VAL A 1000 6.06 -76.56 -21.31
C VAL A 1000 6.88 -75.77 -20.28
N ASN A 1001 8.12 -76.17 -20.02
CA ASN A 1001 9.02 -75.43 -19.14
C ASN A 1001 9.38 -74.05 -19.70
N LEU A 1002 9.61 -73.92 -21.02
CA LEU A 1002 9.85 -72.61 -21.66
C LEU A 1002 8.62 -71.70 -21.57
N GLU A 1003 7.43 -72.20 -21.90
CA GLU A 1003 6.16 -71.47 -21.78
C GLU A 1003 5.90 -71.03 -20.33
N SER A 1004 6.24 -71.87 -19.33
CA SER A 1004 6.15 -71.50 -17.91
C SER A 1004 7.18 -70.42 -17.51
N ASN A 1005 8.39 -70.46 -18.07
CA ASN A 1005 9.41 -69.44 -17.83
C ASN A 1005 9.06 -68.10 -18.49
N GLU A 1006 8.39 -68.11 -19.64
CA GLU A 1006 7.86 -66.89 -20.27
C GLU A 1006 6.79 -66.24 -19.37
N GLY A 1007 5.85 -67.00 -18.83
CA GLY A 1007 4.88 -66.49 -17.85
C GLY A 1007 5.50 -65.99 -16.53
N ILE A 1008 6.56 -66.64 -16.05
CA ILE A 1008 7.34 -66.17 -14.88
C ILE A 1008 8.09 -64.88 -15.22
N ASN A 1009 8.68 -64.76 -16.41
CA ASN A 1009 9.36 -63.55 -16.87
C ASN A 1009 8.37 -62.38 -17.04
N GLU A 1010 7.17 -62.60 -17.58
CA GLU A 1010 6.12 -61.58 -17.66
C GLU A 1010 5.66 -61.15 -16.26
N MET A 1011 5.52 -62.09 -15.32
CA MET A 1011 5.22 -61.76 -13.92
C MET A 1011 6.34 -60.92 -13.27
N LEU A 1012 7.61 -61.27 -13.51
CA LEU A 1012 8.76 -60.52 -13.03
C LEU A 1012 8.84 -59.13 -13.64
N GLU A 1013 8.61 -58.97 -14.94
CA GLU A 1013 8.59 -57.66 -15.61
C GLU A 1013 7.43 -56.80 -15.09
N ASN A 1014 6.26 -57.39 -14.83
CA ASN A 1014 5.12 -56.70 -14.21
C ASN A 1014 5.38 -56.32 -12.74
N LEU A 1015 6.16 -57.11 -11.99
CA LEU A 1015 6.64 -56.73 -10.66
C LEU A 1015 7.70 -55.63 -10.74
N GLU A 1016 8.62 -55.67 -11.71
CA GLU A 1016 9.62 -54.63 -11.91
C GLU A 1016 8.98 -53.29 -12.32
N LYS A 1017 7.96 -53.32 -13.20
CA LYS A 1017 7.11 -52.17 -13.54
C LYS A 1017 6.46 -51.59 -12.29
N LYS A 1018 5.87 -52.42 -11.41
CA LYS A 1018 5.29 -51.97 -10.12
C LYS A 1018 6.34 -51.40 -9.16
N VAL A 1019 7.53 -51.98 -9.09
CA VAL A 1019 8.64 -51.44 -8.26
C VAL A 1019 9.11 -50.09 -8.81
N LYS A 1020 9.20 -49.93 -10.14
CA LYS A 1020 9.53 -48.66 -10.80
C LYS A 1020 8.48 -47.59 -10.49
N THR A 1021 7.18 -47.87 -10.68
CA THR A 1021 6.12 -46.88 -10.36
C THR A 1021 6.05 -46.55 -8.88
N LEU A 1022 6.21 -47.52 -7.97
CA LEU A 1022 6.26 -47.26 -6.52
C LEU A 1022 7.50 -46.46 -6.11
N THR A 1023 8.64 -46.65 -6.78
CA THR A 1023 9.86 -45.85 -6.57
C THR A 1023 9.68 -44.42 -7.06
N GLU A 1024 9.06 -44.24 -8.23
CA GLU A 1024 8.73 -42.93 -8.78
C GLU A 1024 7.71 -42.20 -7.90
N GLU A 1025 6.62 -42.87 -7.48
CA GLU A 1025 5.69 -42.37 -6.48
C GLU A 1025 6.38 -41.96 -5.17
N CYS A 1026 7.35 -42.76 -4.68
CA CYS A 1026 8.11 -42.45 -3.48
C CYS A 1026 8.96 -41.18 -3.68
N SER A 1027 9.58 -41.02 -4.85
CA SER A 1027 10.33 -39.80 -5.19
C SER A 1027 9.44 -38.57 -5.33
N ASN A 1028 8.26 -38.71 -5.94
CA ASN A 1028 7.26 -37.65 -6.07
C ASN A 1028 6.66 -37.25 -4.71
N LYS A 1029 6.38 -38.23 -3.83
CA LYS A 1029 5.97 -38.01 -2.43
C LYS A 1029 7.09 -37.35 -1.63
N LYS A 1030 8.37 -37.68 -1.86
CA LYS A 1030 9.51 -36.99 -1.25
C LYS A 1030 9.60 -35.53 -1.70
N VAL A 1031 9.49 -35.25 -3.01
CA VAL A 1031 9.51 -33.89 -3.56
C VAL A 1031 8.34 -33.05 -3.03
N SER A 1032 7.14 -33.60 -2.93
CA SER A 1032 5.99 -32.88 -2.37
C SER A 1032 6.13 -32.63 -0.86
N ILE A 1033 6.68 -33.58 -0.10
CA ILE A 1033 7.05 -33.41 1.31
C ILE A 1033 8.13 -32.33 1.48
N ASP A 1034 9.16 -32.31 0.65
CA ASP A 1034 10.25 -31.32 0.75
C ASP A 1034 9.78 -29.93 0.29
N SER A 1035 8.87 -29.83 -0.69
CA SER A 1035 8.13 -28.60 -1.02
C SER A 1035 7.25 -28.11 0.14
N LEU A 1036 6.57 -29.01 0.85
CA LEU A 1036 5.79 -28.67 2.05
C LEU A 1036 6.69 -28.21 3.21
N LYS A 1037 7.86 -28.83 3.42
CA LYS A 1037 8.87 -28.35 4.38
C LYS A 1037 9.39 -26.96 4.01
N GLN A 1038 9.63 -26.68 2.72
CA GLN A 1038 10.07 -25.37 2.26
C GLN A 1038 9.00 -24.30 2.52
N ARG A 1039 7.74 -24.57 2.14
CA ARG A 1039 6.60 -23.67 2.44
C ARG A 1039 6.40 -23.46 3.95
N LEU A 1040 6.51 -24.51 4.75
CA LEU A 1040 6.47 -24.41 6.22
C LEU A 1040 7.64 -23.57 6.75
N SER A 1041 8.86 -23.72 6.22
CA SER A 1041 10.00 -22.91 6.62
C SER A 1041 9.85 -21.43 6.22
N VAL A 1042 9.16 -21.13 5.12
CA VAL A 1042 8.82 -19.75 4.72
C VAL A 1042 7.78 -19.19 5.69
N ALA A 1043 6.65 -19.89 5.90
CA ALA A 1043 5.60 -19.47 6.82
C ALA A 1043 6.09 -19.30 8.28
N VAL A 1044 7.06 -20.11 8.73
CA VAL A 1044 7.71 -19.94 10.04
C VAL A 1044 8.60 -18.69 10.09
N LYS A 1045 9.31 -18.36 9.01
CA LYS A 1045 10.08 -17.11 8.91
C LYS A 1045 9.16 -15.90 8.90
N GLU A 1046 8.13 -15.91 8.06
CA GLU A 1046 7.10 -14.86 7.97
C GLU A 1046 6.42 -14.65 9.33
N LYS A 1047 5.97 -15.73 9.99
CA LYS A 1047 5.44 -15.65 11.37
C LYS A 1047 6.45 -14.98 12.31
N SER A 1048 7.73 -15.37 12.27
CA SER A 1048 8.75 -14.77 13.13
C SER A 1048 9.06 -13.30 12.81
N GLN A 1049 8.78 -12.85 11.57
CA GLN A 1049 8.85 -11.43 11.18
C GLN A 1049 7.64 -10.67 11.70
N TYR A 1050 6.42 -11.19 11.53
CA TYR A 1050 5.21 -10.59 12.10
C TYR A 1050 5.26 -10.53 13.64
N GLU A 1051 5.79 -11.56 14.30
CA GLU A 1051 5.97 -11.63 15.75
C GLU A 1051 7.01 -10.59 16.24
N GLN A 1052 8.09 -10.37 15.46
CA GLN A 1052 9.04 -9.28 15.72
C GLN A 1052 8.43 -7.88 15.47
N MET A 1053 7.64 -7.71 14.41
CA MET A 1053 6.99 -6.43 14.11
C MET A 1053 5.94 -6.10 15.17
N TYR A 1054 5.14 -7.08 15.62
CA TYR A 1054 4.21 -6.95 16.73
C TYR A 1054 4.92 -6.58 18.05
N GLN A 1055 6.06 -7.21 18.35
CA GLN A 1055 6.85 -6.85 19.53
C GLN A 1055 7.42 -5.43 19.43
N ARG A 1056 7.86 -4.97 18.24
CA ARG A 1056 8.31 -3.58 18.02
C ARG A 1056 7.16 -2.58 18.19
N THR A 1057 6.01 -2.80 17.55
CA THR A 1057 4.87 -1.88 17.66
C THR A 1057 4.30 -1.85 19.08
N LYS A 1058 4.34 -2.98 19.80
CA LYS A 1058 4.06 -3.02 21.24
C LYS A 1058 5.06 -2.19 22.05
N GLU A 1059 6.36 -2.35 21.84
CA GLU A 1059 7.37 -1.54 22.53
C GLU A 1059 7.30 -0.05 22.15
N GLU A 1060 6.81 0.30 20.95
CA GLU A 1060 6.54 1.68 20.55
C GLU A 1060 5.27 2.23 21.19
N LEU A 1061 4.22 1.42 21.33
CA LEU A 1061 3.01 1.75 22.08
C LEU A 1061 3.33 1.99 23.56
N GLU A 1062 4.06 1.09 24.22
CA GLU A 1062 4.50 1.27 25.62
C GLU A 1062 5.34 2.56 25.80
N LYS A 1063 6.18 2.92 24.81
CA LYS A 1063 6.91 4.21 24.81
C LYS A 1063 6.00 5.42 24.56
N LYS A 1064 4.91 5.27 23.80
CA LYS A 1064 3.91 6.32 23.58
C LYS A 1064 3.03 6.52 24.82
N ASP A 1065 2.62 5.44 25.48
CA ASP A 1065 1.84 5.48 26.72
C ASP A 1065 2.63 6.10 27.87
N LEU A 1066 3.93 5.81 27.99
CA LEU A 1066 4.82 6.50 28.93
C LEU A 1066 4.97 7.99 28.62
N ARG A 1067 5.03 8.40 27.34
CA ARG A 1067 5.04 9.82 26.94
C ARG A 1067 3.70 10.50 27.22
N LEU A 1068 2.58 9.82 26.97
CA LEU A 1068 1.24 10.31 27.25
C LEU A 1068 1.06 10.50 28.75
N THR A 1069 1.50 9.55 29.57
CA THR A 1069 1.47 9.63 31.05
C THR A 1069 2.31 10.81 31.55
N PHE A 1070 3.49 11.05 30.96
CA PHE A 1070 4.31 12.23 31.29
C PHE A 1070 3.64 13.55 30.86
N LEU A 1071 3.02 13.60 29.68
CA LEU A 1071 2.29 14.78 29.23
C LEU A 1071 1.05 15.05 30.07
N VAL A 1072 0.31 14.01 30.50
CA VAL A 1072 -0.80 14.14 31.46
C VAL A 1072 -0.30 14.65 32.81
N SER A 1073 0.83 14.15 33.32
CA SER A 1073 1.45 14.73 34.54
C SER A 1073 1.73 16.23 34.36
N LYS A 1074 2.26 16.64 33.20
CA LYS A 1074 2.56 18.05 32.91
C LYS A 1074 1.30 18.90 32.73
N ILE A 1075 0.24 18.36 32.13
CA ILE A 1075 -1.08 19.01 32.04
C ILE A 1075 -1.62 19.24 33.46
N ASN A 1076 -1.69 18.19 34.29
CA ASN A 1076 -2.16 18.28 35.67
C ASN A 1076 -1.34 19.27 36.52
N GLU A 1077 -0.02 19.34 36.33
CA GLU A 1077 0.84 20.37 36.94
C GLU A 1077 0.46 21.78 36.49
N THR A 1078 0.24 21.99 35.18
CA THR A 1078 -0.18 23.30 34.65
C THR A 1078 -1.61 23.69 35.00
N GLU A 1079 -2.53 22.73 35.11
CA GLU A 1079 -3.90 22.94 35.61
C GLU A 1079 -3.90 23.32 37.09
N SER A 1080 -3.05 22.68 37.90
CA SER A 1080 -2.85 23.03 39.31
C SER A 1080 -2.31 24.46 39.45
N ALA A 1081 -1.29 24.82 38.67
CA ALA A 1081 -0.76 26.19 38.63
C ALA A 1081 -1.78 27.21 38.10
N MET A 1082 -2.63 26.82 37.14
CA MET A 1082 -3.71 27.66 36.62
C MET A 1082 -4.78 27.91 37.67
N ALA A 1083 -5.19 26.89 38.44
CA ALA A 1083 -6.13 27.03 39.55
C ALA A 1083 -5.55 27.87 40.73
N GLU A 1084 -4.24 27.78 40.98
CA GLU A 1084 -3.57 28.70 41.92
C GLU A 1084 -3.62 30.15 41.44
N ILE A 1085 -3.35 30.40 40.15
CA ILE A 1085 -3.44 31.74 39.53
C ILE A 1085 -4.88 32.24 39.51
N GLU A 1086 -5.86 31.40 39.16
CA GLU A 1086 -7.28 31.75 39.15
C GLU A 1086 -7.76 32.11 40.56
N THR A 1087 -7.53 31.24 41.55
CA THR A 1087 -7.96 31.54 42.92
C THR A 1087 -7.21 32.73 43.53
N ALA A 1088 -5.99 33.03 43.08
CA ALA A 1088 -5.31 34.29 43.42
C ALA A 1088 -6.01 35.50 42.76
N ALA A 1089 -6.32 35.42 41.47
CA ALA A 1089 -7.03 36.47 40.74
C ALA A 1089 -8.43 36.75 41.35
N SER A 1090 -9.21 35.71 41.69
CA SER A 1090 -10.49 35.86 42.39
C SER A 1090 -10.33 36.58 43.73
N LYS A 1091 -9.31 36.22 44.54
CA LYS A 1091 -9.02 36.89 45.82
C LYS A 1091 -8.62 38.37 45.62
N HIS A 1092 -7.87 38.68 44.57
CA HIS A 1092 -7.53 40.06 44.22
C HIS A 1092 -8.77 40.86 43.77
N LEU A 1093 -9.60 40.31 42.88
CA LEU A 1093 -10.83 40.94 42.42
C LEU A 1093 -11.82 41.17 43.58
N GLN A 1094 -12.02 40.18 44.46
CA GLN A 1094 -12.85 40.31 45.66
C GLN A 1094 -12.33 41.42 46.60
N ARG A 1095 -11.01 41.54 46.76
CA ARG A 1095 -10.39 42.59 47.57
C ARG A 1095 -10.60 43.98 46.96
N PHE A 1096 -10.47 44.12 45.64
CA PHE A 1096 -10.75 45.38 44.95
C PHE A 1096 -12.23 45.74 44.98
N ALA A 1097 -13.13 44.76 44.86
CA ALA A 1097 -14.58 44.96 45.01
C ALA A 1097 -14.90 45.55 46.40
N MET A 1098 -14.45 44.90 47.48
CA MET A 1098 -14.62 45.41 48.85
C MET A 1098 -14.00 46.81 49.07
N GLN A 1099 -12.83 47.10 48.50
CA GLN A 1099 -12.23 48.43 48.57
C GLN A 1099 -13.06 49.48 47.81
N SER A 1100 -13.63 49.13 46.66
CA SER A 1100 -14.50 50.03 45.89
C SER A 1100 -15.85 50.26 46.58
N GLU A 1101 -16.42 49.23 47.20
CA GLU A 1101 -17.64 49.29 47.99
C GLU A 1101 -17.48 50.21 49.21
N GLN A 1102 -16.40 50.03 49.99
CA GLN A 1102 -16.07 50.91 51.12
C GLN A 1102 -15.84 52.36 50.68
N ALA A 1103 -15.19 52.59 49.52
CA ALA A 1103 -14.99 53.93 48.99
C ALA A 1103 -16.31 54.59 48.53
N LEU A 1104 -17.22 53.83 47.90
CA LEU A 1104 -18.54 54.29 47.49
C LEU A 1104 -19.43 54.58 48.71
N GLU A 1105 -19.46 53.69 49.70
CA GLU A 1105 -20.22 53.88 50.95
C GLU A 1105 -19.73 55.13 51.71
N ALA A 1106 -18.41 55.34 51.79
CA ALA A 1106 -17.82 56.54 52.37
C ALA A 1106 -18.12 57.82 51.56
N ALA A 1107 -18.30 57.73 50.24
CA ALA A 1107 -18.72 58.85 49.40
C ALA A 1107 -20.21 59.16 49.57
N GLN A 1108 -21.07 58.14 49.63
CA GLN A 1108 -22.51 58.25 49.90
C GLN A 1108 -22.78 58.87 51.27
N LYS A 1109 -22.09 58.42 52.33
CA LYS A 1109 -22.17 59.01 53.67
C LYS A 1109 -21.80 60.50 53.68
N LYS A 1110 -20.77 60.90 52.93
CA LYS A 1110 -20.38 62.32 52.77
C LYS A 1110 -21.42 63.13 51.98
N LEU A 1111 -22.06 62.55 50.97
CA LEU A 1111 -23.12 63.20 50.21
C LEU A 1111 -24.37 63.43 51.07
N LEU A 1112 -24.77 62.46 51.88
CA LEU A 1112 -25.89 62.59 52.82
C LEU A 1112 -25.63 63.70 53.84
N LEU A 1113 -24.47 63.69 54.51
CA LEU A 1113 -24.08 64.77 55.44
C LEU A 1113 -24.02 66.16 54.79
N ALA A 1114 -23.66 66.24 53.50
CA ALA A 1114 -23.69 67.51 52.76
C ALA A 1114 -25.12 67.97 52.47
N ASN A 1115 -26.01 67.05 52.08
CA ASN A 1115 -27.42 67.34 51.82
C ASN A 1115 -28.17 67.75 53.10
N GLU A 1116 -27.91 67.07 54.23
CA GLU A 1116 -28.43 67.45 55.55
C GLU A 1116 -28.08 68.91 55.90
N LYS A 1117 -26.83 69.33 55.62
CA LYS A 1117 -26.41 70.73 55.83
C LYS A 1117 -27.06 71.72 54.87
N VAL A 1118 -27.33 71.32 53.62
CA VAL A 1118 -28.08 72.16 52.68
C VAL A 1118 -29.54 72.33 53.12
N GLU A 1119 -30.16 71.29 53.68
CA GLU A 1119 -31.53 71.40 54.22
C GLU A 1119 -31.56 72.25 55.51
N GLU A 1120 -30.59 72.11 56.42
CA GLU A 1120 -30.44 73.01 57.57
C GLU A 1120 -30.37 74.50 57.16
N PHE A 1121 -29.55 74.84 56.15
CA PHE A 1121 -29.49 76.20 55.61
C PHE A 1121 -30.81 76.62 54.95
N THR A 1122 -31.48 75.72 54.25
CA THR A 1122 -32.77 75.98 53.58
C THR A 1122 -33.89 76.26 54.60
N ILE A 1123 -33.93 75.51 55.70
CA ILE A 1123 -34.83 75.74 56.83
C ILE A 1123 -34.53 77.07 57.51
N PHE A 1124 -33.25 77.38 57.77
CA PHE A 1124 -32.83 78.65 58.38
C PHE A 1124 -33.26 79.86 57.55
N VAL A 1125 -33.06 79.84 56.22
CA VAL A 1125 -33.52 80.92 55.34
C VAL A 1125 -35.05 81.03 55.34
N LYS A 1126 -35.77 79.90 55.25
CA LYS A 1126 -37.25 79.85 55.33
C LYS A 1126 -37.82 80.32 56.68
N ALA A 1127 -37.00 80.39 57.74
CA ALA A 1127 -37.36 80.99 59.02
C ALA A 1127 -37.08 82.51 59.02
N LEU A 1128 -35.85 82.93 58.68
CA LEU A 1128 -35.43 84.34 58.62
C LEU A 1128 -36.36 85.18 57.71
N VAL A 1129 -36.76 84.63 56.57
CA VAL A 1129 -37.63 85.26 55.58
C VAL A 1129 -39.04 85.52 56.13
N ARG A 1130 -39.57 84.58 56.94
CA ARG A 1130 -40.87 84.74 57.60
C ARG A 1130 -40.80 85.76 58.74
N GLU A 1131 -39.71 85.76 59.51
CA GLU A 1131 -39.56 86.72 60.61
C GLU A 1131 -39.44 88.15 60.10
N LEU A 1132 -38.68 88.38 59.01
CA LEU A 1132 -38.59 89.68 58.35
C LEU A 1132 -39.95 90.17 57.79
N GLN A 1133 -40.78 89.25 57.28
CA GLN A 1133 -42.14 89.56 56.84
C GLN A 1133 -43.05 89.93 58.03
N ASN A 1134 -43.00 89.16 59.13
CA ASN A 1134 -43.75 89.44 60.36
C ASN A 1134 -43.40 90.83 60.91
N ASP A 1135 -42.11 91.15 60.98
CA ASP A 1135 -41.55 92.45 61.36
C ASP A 1135 -42.14 93.60 60.52
N VAL A 1136 -42.03 93.49 59.18
CA VAL A 1136 -42.53 94.50 58.23
C VAL A 1136 -44.04 94.68 58.40
N HIS A 1137 -44.81 93.58 58.46
CA HIS A 1137 -46.26 93.64 58.64
C HIS A 1137 -46.66 94.25 60.00
N SER A 1138 -45.92 93.95 61.07
CA SER A 1138 -46.12 94.53 62.40
C SER A 1138 -45.93 96.06 62.37
N ILE A 1139 -44.86 96.54 61.74
CA ILE A 1139 -44.61 97.99 61.61
C ILE A 1139 -45.66 98.65 60.70
N ARG A 1140 -46.05 98.03 59.56
CA ARG A 1140 -47.16 98.53 58.74
C ARG A 1140 -48.48 98.62 59.54
N ARG A 1141 -48.73 97.68 60.47
CA ARG A 1141 -49.90 97.72 61.37
C ARG A 1141 -49.82 98.88 62.37
N GLN A 1142 -48.70 99.02 63.07
CA GLN A 1142 -48.49 100.12 64.04
C GLN A 1142 -48.60 101.51 63.38
N ILE A 1143 -48.15 101.65 62.12
CA ILE A 1143 -48.35 102.87 61.32
C ILE A 1143 -49.83 103.15 61.07
N ARG A 1144 -50.65 102.15 60.75
CA ARG A 1144 -52.10 102.31 60.55
C ARG A 1144 -52.82 102.69 61.85
N GLU A 1145 -52.47 102.05 62.96
CA GLU A 1145 -53.01 102.37 64.29
C GLU A 1145 -52.70 103.81 64.69
N LEU A 1146 -51.46 104.28 64.49
CA LEU A 1146 -51.09 105.69 64.72
C LEU A 1146 -51.81 106.66 63.78
N LYS A 1147 -52.03 106.30 62.51
CA LYS A 1147 -52.80 107.15 61.59
C LYS A 1147 -54.28 107.25 61.98
N LYS A 1148 -54.93 106.16 62.41
CA LYS A 1148 -56.30 106.23 62.96
C LYS A 1148 -56.32 107.12 64.21
N MET A 1149 -55.35 106.99 65.12
CA MET A 1149 -55.19 107.93 66.25
C MET A 1149 -55.00 109.40 65.80
N GLN A 1150 -54.21 109.67 64.76
CA GLN A 1150 -53.97 111.02 64.24
C GLN A 1150 -55.21 111.64 63.57
N LYS A 1151 -56.02 110.82 62.87
CA LYS A 1151 -57.33 111.21 62.31
C LYS A 1151 -58.30 111.57 63.45
N ASN A 1152 -58.45 110.69 64.43
CA ASN A 1152 -59.34 110.89 65.58
C ASN A 1152 -58.95 112.15 66.40
N LYS A 1153 -57.63 112.36 66.63
CA LYS A 1153 -57.12 113.57 67.31
C LYS A 1153 -57.35 114.87 66.51
N ASN A 1154 -57.49 114.79 65.18
CA ASN A 1154 -57.85 115.94 64.34
C ASN A 1154 -59.38 116.19 64.29
N ALA A 1155 -60.19 115.15 64.39
CA ALA A 1155 -61.65 115.24 64.50
C ALA A 1155 -62.09 115.81 65.86
N CYS A 1156 -61.42 115.44 66.96
CA CYS A 1156 -61.73 115.86 68.33
C CYS A 1156 -61.22 117.28 68.68
N LYS A 1157 -61.51 118.29 67.83
CA LYS A 1157 -61.32 119.70 68.18
C LYS A 1157 -62.56 120.22 68.91
N THR A 1158 -62.39 121.08 69.91
CA THR A 1158 -63.53 121.65 70.68
C THR A 1158 -64.48 122.51 69.85
N SER A 1159 -64.11 122.88 68.62
CA SER A 1159 -65.01 123.48 67.62
C SER A 1159 -65.87 122.42 66.93
N THR A 1160 -65.29 121.30 66.48
CA THR A 1160 -66.01 120.22 65.79
C THR A 1160 -66.96 119.48 66.73
N HIS A 1161 -66.57 119.15 67.96
CA HIS A 1161 -67.51 118.56 68.93
C HIS A 1161 -68.71 119.49 69.25
N LYS A 1162 -68.51 120.81 69.33
CA LYS A 1162 -69.63 121.76 69.45
C LYS A 1162 -70.52 121.77 68.22
N ALA A 1163 -69.95 121.72 67.02
CA ALA A 1163 -70.68 121.59 65.77
C ALA A 1163 -71.42 120.23 65.65
N GLN A 1164 -70.82 119.11 66.08
CA GLN A 1164 -71.46 117.79 66.10
C GLN A 1164 -72.61 117.74 67.10
N THR A 1165 -72.43 118.27 68.32
CA THR A 1165 -73.53 118.35 69.31
C THR A 1165 -74.68 119.22 68.80
N LEU A 1166 -74.37 120.34 68.14
CA LEU A 1166 -75.36 121.20 67.51
C LEU A 1166 -76.04 120.51 66.32
N ALA A 1167 -75.29 119.81 65.47
CA ALA A 1167 -75.81 119.08 64.31
C ALA A 1167 -76.71 117.90 64.73
N ALA A 1168 -76.31 117.12 65.72
CA ALA A 1168 -77.14 116.08 66.35
C ALA A 1168 -78.44 116.67 66.90
N SER A 1169 -78.36 117.82 67.58
CA SER A 1169 -79.54 118.54 68.10
C SER A 1169 -80.43 119.16 67.00
N ILE A 1170 -79.89 119.51 65.82
CA ILE A 1170 -80.65 120.08 64.70
C ILE A 1170 -81.28 118.96 63.84
N LEU A 1171 -80.57 117.86 63.63
CA LEU A 1171 -81.00 116.70 62.85
C LEU A 1171 -81.80 115.69 63.68
N ASN A 1172 -81.87 115.88 65.01
CA ASN A 1172 -82.60 115.06 65.98
C ASN A 1172 -82.20 113.57 65.96
N ILE A 1173 -80.90 113.32 65.83
CA ILE A 1173 -80.23 112.01 65.87
C ILE A 1173 -79.27 111.96 67.06
N SER A 1174 -78.92 110.77 67.58
CA SER A 1174 -78.00 110.72 68.73
C SER A 1174 -76.58 111.08 68.31
N GLN A 1175 -75.77 111.52 69.27
CA GLN A 1175 -74.35 111.82 69.01
C GLN A 1175 -73.60 110.57 68.54
N SER A 1176 -73.96 109.37 69.04
CA SER A 1176 -73.38 108.10 68.60
C SER A 1176 -73.68 107.81 67.13
N ASP A 1177 -74.94 107.95 66.71
CA ASP A 1177 -75.34 107.66 65.32
C ASP A 1177 -74.68 108.65 64.34
N LEU A 1178 -74.55 109.92 64.74
CA LEU A 1178 -73.83 110.92 63.95
C LEU A 1178 -72.33 110.63 63.87
N GLU A 1179 -71.70 110.15 64.96
CA GLU A 1179 -70.28 109.77 64.95
C GLU A 1179 -70.04 108.51 64.09
N GLU A 1180 -70.93 107.52 64.12
CA GLU A 1180 -70.86 106.30 63.28
C GLU A 1180 -71.08 106.61 61.79
N ILE A 1181 -72.02 107.49 61.44
CA ILE A 1181 -72.22 107.98 60.06
C ILE A 1181 -71.03 108.83 59.57
N MET A 1182 -70.24 109.41 60.49
CA MET A 1182 -69.04 110.19 60.17
C MET A 1182 -67.72 109.39 60.17
N ASP A 1183 -67.63 108.21 60.81
CA ASP A 1183 -66.43 107.35 60.80
C ASP A 1183 -66.35 106.51 59.51
N THR A 1184 -66.39 107.18 58.36
CA THR A 1184 -66.18 106.54 57.06
C THR A 1184 -64.75 106.00 56.97
N GLU A 1185 -64.59 104.68 57.03
CA GLU A 1185 -63.27 104.06 56.85
C GLU A 1185 -62.70 104.39 55.46
N ASP A 1186 -61.53 105.02 55.41
CA ASP A 1186 -60.85 105.37 54.15
C ASP A 1186 -60.60 104.12 53.28
N GLU A 1187 -61.40 103.92 52.23
CA GLU A 1187 -61.17 102.88 51.22
C GLU A 1187 -59.74 102.96 50.65
N ALA A 1188 -59.22 104.18 50.49
CA ALA A 1188 -57.86 104.45 50.04
C ALA A 1188 -56.76 104.00 51.02
N GLU A 1189 -57.06 103.74 52.30
CA GLU A 1189 -56.13 103.11 53.25
C GLU A 1189 -56.32 101.58 53.25
N ILE A 1190 -57.56 101.09 53.12
CA ILE A 1190 -57.87 99.65 52.96
C ILE A 1190 -57.21 99.08 51.70
N GLU A 1191 -57.33 99.75 50.55
CA GLU A 1191 -56.76 99.29 49.27
C GLU A 1191 -55.23 99.24 49.29
N ARG A 1192 -54.57 100.20 49.96
CA ARG A 1192 -53.12 100.14 50.21
C ARG A 1192 -52.73 98.89 50.99
N THR A 1193 -53.54 98.46 51.97
CA THR A 1193 -53.23 97.21 52.70
C THR A 1193 -53.31 95.95 51.83
N LYS A 1194 -54.18 95.96 50.80
CA LYS A 1194 -54.27 94.85 49.84
C LYS A 1194 -53.03 94.80 48.94
N ILE A 1195 -52.60 95.96 48.42
CA ILE A 1195 -51.38 96.09 47.60
C ILE A 1195 -50.14 95.69 48.41
N ASP A 1196 -49.98 96.19 49.63
CA ASP A 1196 -48.90 95.83 50.55
C ASP A 1196 -48.84 94.30 50.81
N ALA A 1197 -50.00 93.65 50.94
CA ALA A 1197 -50.09 92.22 51.19
C ALA A 1197 -49.79 91.36 49.95
N GLU A 1198 -50.13 91.81 48.73
CA GLU A 1198 -49.78 91.10 47.51
C GLU A 1198 -48.27 91.18 47.21
N ASN A 1199 -47.68 92.37 47.38
CA ASN A 1199 -46.23 92.60 47.27
C ASN A 1199 -45.42 91.69 48.21
N ASP A 1200 -45.95 91.37 49.40
CA ASP A 1200 -45.29 90.42 50.32
C ASP A 1200 -45.40 88.97 49.85
N LYS A 1201 -46.51 88.56 49.21
CA LYS A 1201 -46.65 87.21 48.63
C LYS A 1201 -45.74 87.02 47.42
N GLU A 1202 -45.66 88.00 46.52
CA GLU A 1202 -44.79 87.94 45.36
C GLU A 1202 -43.31 87.82 45.79
N TRP A 1203 -42.91 88.58 46.82
CA TRP A 1203 -41.59 88.45 47.42
C TRP A 1203 -41.34 87.07 48.03
N LEU A 1204 -42.28 86.50 48.81
CA LEU A 1204 -42.16 85.13 49.31
C LEU A 1204 -41.97 84.09 48.19
N LEU A 1205 -42.77 84.20 47.12
CA LEU A 1205 -42.70 83.30 45.96
C LEU A 1205 -41.38 83.46 45.19
N TYR A 1206 -40.83 84.67 45.12
CA TYR A 1206 -39.52 84.92 44.54
C TYR A 1206 -38.40 84.28 45.38
N ILE A 1207 -38.42 84.44 46.71
CA ILE A 1207 -37.48 83.78 47.62
C ILE A 1207 -37.58 82.25 47.52
N GLN A 1208 -38.79 81.69 47.46
CA GLN A 1208 -38.97 80.25 47.32
C GLN A 1208 -38.37 79.73 45.99
N LYS A 1209 -38.64 80.41 44.87
CA LYS A 1209 -38.03 80.08 43.56
C LYS A 1209 -36.51 80.20 43.56
N LEU A 1210 -35.93 81.12 44.34
CA LEU A 1210 -34.48 81.23 44.51
C LEU A 1210 -33.88 80.07 45.33
N LEU A 1211 -34.61 79.54 46.31
CA LEU A 1211 -34.19 78.36 47.08
C LEU A 1211 -34.37 77.03 46.32
N GLU A 1212 -35.33 76.97 45.41
CA GLU A 1212 -35.57 75.82 44.51
C GLU A 1212 -34.70 75.86 43.24
N GLY A 1213 -34.04 76.99 42.97
CA GLY A 1213 -33.21 77.22 41.79
C GLY A 1213 -31.75 76.78 41.94
N GLN A 1214 -31.11 76.44 40.82
CA GLN A 1214 -29.68 76.10 40.81
C GLN A 1214 -28.77 77.34 40.93
N LEU A 1215 -27.56 77.12 41.47
CA LEU A 1215 -26.60 78.16 41.86
C LEU A 1215 -26.21 79.12 40.70
N PRO A 1216 -25.94 80.42 40.99
CA PRO A 1216 -25.72 80.99 42.31
C PRO A 1216 -26.90 81.82 42.84
N PHE A 1217 -27.78 81.22 43.66
CA PHE A 1217 -28.91 81.95 44.27
C PHE A 1217 -28.48 82.91 45.39
N ALA A 1218 -27.35 82.67 46.07
CA ALA A 1218 -26.98 83.36 47.30
C ALA A 1218 -26.84 84.90 47.17
N THR A 1219 -26.42 85.42 46.01
CA THR A 1219 -26.37 86.87 45.75
C THR A 1219 -27.75 87.49 45.60
N TYR A 1220 -28.63 86.85 44.83
CA TYR A 1220 -30.02 87.30 44.62
C TYR A 1220 -30.87 87.17 45.89
N LEU A 1221 -30.62 86.12 46.69
CA LEU A 1221 -31.23 85.93 47.99
C LEU A 1221 -30.83 87.04 48.97
N LEU A 1222 -29.54 87.42 49.01
CA LEU A 1222 -29.06 88.53 49.83
C LEU A 1222 -29.67 89.86 49.38
N GLU A 1223 -29.72 90.11 48.07
CA GLU A 1223 -30.32 91.31 47.48
C GLU A 1223 -31.82 91.45 47.84
N ALA A 1224 -32.59 90.38 47.67
CA ALA A 1224 -34.02 90.34 48.00
C ALA A 1224 -34.30 90.46 49.51
N ILE A 1225 -33.42 89.94 50.38
CA ILE A 1225 -33.52 90.13 51.83
C ILE A 1225 -33.16 91.58 52.21
N LEU A 1226 -32.13 92.16 51.60
CA LEU A 1226 -31.75 93.56 51.81
C LEU A 1226 -32.86 94.53 51.36
N GLU A 1227 -33.59 94.22 50.29
CA GLU A 1227 -34.75 95.00 49.85
C GLU A 1227 -35.83 95.10 50.95
N LYS A 1228 -36.25 93.98 51.55
CA LYS A 1228 -37.22 94.01 52.66
C LYS A 1228 -36.66 94.59 53.95
N ILE A 1229 -35.36 94.49 54.23
CA ILE A 1229 -34.72 95.22 55.34
C ILE A 1229 -34.77 96.74 55.10
N ASN A 1230 -34.55 97.19 53.87
CA ASN A 1230 -34.69 98.60 53.49
C ASN A 1230 -36.15 99.08 53.52
N GLU A 1231 -37.11 98.22 53.16
CA GLU A 1231 -38.54 98.50 53.37
C GLU A 1231 -38.86 98.66 54.86
N LYS A 1232 -38.43 97.71 55.71
CA LYS A 1232 -38.55 97.79 57.17
C LYS A 1232 -38.00 99.12 57.70
N LYS A 1233 -36.81 99.52 57.23
CA LYS A 1233 -36.16 100.78 57.62
C LYS A 1233 -37.01 102.01 57.23
N ARG A 1234 -37.46 102.11 55.98
CA ARG A 1234 -38.33 103.21 55.51
C ARG A 1234 -39.64 103.28 56.29
N LEU A 1235 -40.22 102.14 56.64
CA LEU A 1235 -41.43 102.06 57.45
C LEU A 1235 -41.17 102.55 58.89
N VAL A 1236 -40.05 102.17 59.52
CA VAL A 1236 -39.66 102.69 60.85
C VAL A 1236 -39.40 104.21 60.81
N GLU A 1237 -38.76 104.72 59.76
CA GLU A 1237 -38.57 106.16 59.56
C GLU A 1237 -39.92 106.89 59.42
N GLY A 1238 -40.87 106.32 58.67
CA GLY A 1238 -42.23 106.82 58.55
C GLY A 1238 -43.05 106.74 59.85
N TYR A 1239 -42.89 105.67 60.62
CA TYR A 1239 -43.48 105.52 61.96
C TYR A 1239 -43.00 106.63 62.90
N PHE A 1240 -41.68 106.87 62.97
CA PHE A 1240 -41.13 107.95 63.80
C PHE A 1240 -41.55 109.35 63.34
N ALA A 1241 -41.73 109.58 62.02
CA ALA A 1241 -42.28 110.83 61.52
C ALA A 1241 -43.73 111.04 62.02
N ILE A 1242 -44.59 110.02 61.91
CA ILE A 1242 -45.98 110.08 62.38
C ILE A 1242 -46.07 110.23 63.91
N VAL A 1243 -45.22 109.53 64.68
CA VAL A 1243 -45.11 109.74 66.15
C VAL A 1243 -44.73 111.19 66.48
N LYS A 1244 -43.85 111.79 65.68
CA LYS A 1244 -43.39 113.19 65.87
C LYS A 1244 -44.45 114.22 65.51
N ASP A 1245 -45.33 113.92 64.55
CA ASP A 1245 -46.49 114.76 64.20
C ASP A 1245 -47.70 114.55 65.17
N ILE A 1246 -47.70 113.46 65.94
CA ILE A 1246 -48.75 113.16 66.94
C ILE A 1246 -48.43 113.78 68.32
N ARG A 1247 -47.16 114.02 68.64
CA ARG A 1247 -46.70 114.55 69.94
C ARG A 1247 -46.93 116.07 70.05
#